data_AF-A0A158QHM9-F1
#
_entry.id   AF-A0A158QHM9-F1
#
_cell.length_a   1.000
_cell.length_b   1.000
_cell.length_c   1.000
_cell.angle_alpha   90.00
_cell.angle_beta   90.00
_cell.angle_gamma   90.00
#
_symmetry.space_group_name_H-M   'P 1'
#
loop_
_entity.id
_entity.type
_entity.pdbx_description
1 polymer ?
#
loop_
_entity_poly.entity_id
_entity_poly.type
_entity_poly.pdbx_seq_one_letter_code
_entity_poly.pdbx_strand_id
1 'polypeptide(L)'
;MGQKLSCVSKAQTAEVGRKKPKKQKGKHIIVDDQINAQSAQQQDAAVPEKVVFLDPAPNSYILPVTIPDCKRAKDGTRIQPTPEINAQSKRPGSEVVSNAPRLHTEQPVDPEARRLAQGRARPACWKDLYWHLIGSRHLKTDEEKVRALFTWLCSAPPDLNPFPSSDAEENDVYLKTKSKGKYPIDSPDVVLQKLVEGKANYVQAFESMLRYSGVPCVTVCGIAKSMDYKVGQSLMEKDKPLFHPETGAIASHISSLQHSWNAAYVDGTWRLYDCTWAAQRLAMASGGAVRDGQVPLGKSSQAVTLQYETDMFYYQVDPTKLIYTHYPFEDAWQLIDPSVSIVSFATWPLLKPAFFQYGLSLFSYQEGIIAVENLLVLKLKILPENIGKLLFTYQLNLEGFGNIDMGSSKTRFGMHEITPEESCVVFRFRLPKKGDYNLVIYARHAGEQLFSDVCEYRVTAKGKEGDDSSLAALPFPPTAQANYGPTEKAVEFGLETLPRGMHPLIKSPKGTVEIRFIAAEVENPIPRLTARLKSLSVKPELLENCVLLRDIEASMPTTGVSVLTGTGPCVPMSVLNAYLPEAGEYALEVYAAPAGSDDMTEQTPYHLAWQFLIEAETGKPLSMPLLSRLATINLGPQDDTWQKLGFRTLSHPDPLVRVRTAGRTGSERLLRLKNKSHLLQRFMGSQGLQPQVADEAATGEEPEAAQKSDDAPVNMEPGKIDREACDLVIILGMSEVQKICLISQLVDISGEEEEDVTGYLLQKANTLEDDEPQAGDRSSTLSRDIPSQLVNLLIRIPKGGSFYKLYLYAVPMEQNIAGSIPLVFTYLIDAPLRLSAVESPYIGTIDGEFPEKIEKRQAAEQAVAGKA
;
A
#
# COMPACT_ATOMS: atom_id res chain seq x y z
N MET A 1 27.56 -13.39 8.21
CA MET A 1 28.64 -13.40 9.24
C MET A 1 28.84 -11.96 9.69
N GLY A 2 29.11 -11.70 10.96
CA GLY A 2 29.42 -10.36 11.46
C GLY A 2 30.53 -10.45 12.51
N GLN A 3 31.52 -9.57 12.46
CA GLN A 3 32.62 -9.56 13.42
C GLN A 3 32.20 -8.87 14.72
N LYS A 4 32.61 -9.42 15.85
CA LYS A 4 32.48 -8.76 17.16
C LYS A 4 33.68 -7.86 17.40
N LEU A 5 33.45 -6.56 17.55
CA LEU A 5 34.40 -5.65 18.21
C LEU A 5 33.78 -5.24 19.55
N SER A 6 34.07 -6.03 20.59
CA SER A 6 33.58 -5.79 21.96
C SER A 6 34.52 -4.89 22.75
N CYS A 7 33.95 -4.01 23.57
CA CYS A 7 34.68 -3.11 24.46
C CYS A 7 35.67 -3.87 25.38
N VAL A 8 36.84 -3.27 25.65
CA VAL A 8 37.91 -3.89 26.44
C VAL A 8 37.64 -3.76 27.94
N SER A 9 37.42 -4.89 28.61
CA SER A 9 37.56 -5.01 30.07
C SER A 9 38.78 -5.90 30.40
N LYS A 10 39.55 -5.53 31.44
CA LYS A 10 40.82 -6.20 31.77
C LYS A 10 40.57 -7.50 32.53
N ALA A 11 41.23 -8.57 32.11
CA ALA A 11 41.19 -9.87 32.78
C ALA A 11 42.08 -9.93 34.04
N GLN A 12 41.77 -10.87 34.94
CA GLN A 12 42.71 -11.44 35.90
C GLN A 12 42.96 -12.92 35.57
N THR A 13 44.18 -13.40 35.83
CA THR A 13 44.68 -14.71 35.39
C THR A 13 44.67 -15.75 36.52
N ALA A 14 44.28 -16.98 36.19
CA ALA A 14 44.62 -18.18 36.96
C ALA A 14 44.92 -19.35 36.01
N GLU A 15 46.04 -20.05 36.22
CA GLU A 15 46.39 -21.27 35.50
C GLU A 15 45.89 -22.53 36.23
N VAL A 16 45.69 -23.63 35.49
CA VAL A 16 46.46 -24.90 35.63
C VAL A 16 45.83 -25.97 34.72
N GLY A 17 46.60 -26.47 33.75
CA GLY A 17 46.07 -27.27 32.63
C GLY A 17 45.91 -28.79 32.83
N ARG A 18 45.67 -29.52 31.73
CA ARG A 18 46.11 -30.92 31.54
C ARG A 18 46.05 -31.44 30.09
N LYS A 19 47.20 -31.97 29.62
CA LYS A 19 47.46 -33.13 28.73
C LYS A 19 46.69 -33.34 27.39
N LYS A 20 47.48 -33.54 26.31
CA LYS A 20 47.11 -34.22 25.04
C LYS A 20 47.43 -35.73 25.07
N PRO A 21 46.93 -36.52 24.09
CA PRO A 21 47.69 -37.61 23.47
C PRO A 21 47.86 -37.50 21.92
N LYS A 22 48.56 -38.46 21.31
CA LYS A 22 48.90 -38.62 19.85
C LYS A 22 47.90 -39.60 19.17
N LYS A 23 47.87 -39.98 17.88
CA LYS A 23 48.85 -40.30 16.78
C LYS A 23 48.07 -40.16 15.42
N GLN A 24 48.42 -40.57 14.17
CA GLN A 24 49.53 -41.29 13.50
C GLN A 24 49.81 -40.69 12.07
N LYS A 25 49.92 -41.47 10.97
CA LYS A 25 50.28 -41.05 9.59
C LYS A 25 49.92 -42.11 8.51
N GLY A 26 49.75 -41.65 7.25
CA GLY A 26 49.83 -42.34 5.94
C GLY A 26 49.56 -41.27 4.84
N LYS A 27 50.26 -41.09 3.69
CA LYS A 27 51.00 -41.97 2.74
C LYS A 27 50.11 -43.09 2.17
N HIS A 28 50.02 -43.31 0.85
CA HIS A 28 50.76 -42.81 -0.35
C HIS A 28 49.75 -42.72 -1.55
N ILE A 29 50.00 -42.25 -2.78
CA ILE A 29 51.19 -41.93 -3.62
C ILE A 29 50.80 -40.88 -4.70
N ILE A 30 51.75 -40.43 -5.55
CA ILE A 30 51.50 -39.85 -6.91
C ILE A 30 52.52 -40.49 -7.88
N VAL A 31 52.05 -40.84 -9.08
CA VAL A 31 52.77 -41.38 -10.25
C VAL A 31 51.90 -41.06 -11.49
N ASP A 32 52.32 -40.79 -12.74
CA ASP A 32 53.46 -40.13 -13.42
C ASP A 32 53.08 -40.20 -14.93
N ASP A 33 53.36 -39.30 -15.88
CA ASP A 33 53.82 -37.89 -15.95
C ASP A 33 53.28 -37.38 -17.35
N GLN A 34 53.81 -36.59 -18.31
CA GLN A 34 55.02 -35.77 -18.57
C GLN A 34 54.81 -34.85 -19.80
N ILE A 35 55.35 -33.60 -19.80
CA ILE A 35 55.56 -32.68 -20.98
C ILE A 35 54.27 -32.17 -21.70
N ASN A 36 54.07 -30.86 -21.91
CA ASN A 36 55.00 -29.94 -22.57
C ASN A 36 55.07 -28.53 -21.94
N ALA A 37 56.19 -27.83 -22.14
CA ALA A 37 56.50 -26.55 -21.50
C ALA A 37 56.98 -25.51 -22.51
N GLN A 38 56.40 -24.29 -22.46
CA GLN A 38 57.08 -23.00 -22.67
C GLN A 38 56.07 -21.83 -22.65
N SER A 39 56.09 -21.01 -21.60
CA SER A 39 56.22 -19.53 -21.65
C SER A 39 55.83 -18.87 -20.31
N ALA A 40 56.40 -17.69 -20.07
CA ALA A 40 56.01 -16.68 -19.06
C ALA A 40 55.64 -17.17 -17.64
N GLN A 41 56.64 -17.27 -16.75
CA GLN A 41 56.39 -16.93 -15.34
C GLN A 41 56.19 -15.42 -15.23
N GLN A 42 54.98 -14.99 -14.85
CA GLN A 42 54.79 -13.71 -14.15
C GLN A 42 53.98 -13.98 -12.88
N GLN A 43 54.69 -13.97 -11.75
CA GLN A 43 54.07 -13.70 -10.46
C GLN A 43 53.90 -12.18 -10.39
N ASP A 44 52.67 -11.69 -10.32
CA ASP A 44 52.41 -10.29 -10.01
C ASP A 44 52.85 -10.00 -8.56
N ALA A 45 54.10 -9.59 -8.42
CA ALA A 45 54.58 -8.95 -7.21
C ALA A 45 53.83 -7.63 -7.06
N ALA A 46 52.89 -7.57 -6.11
CA ALA A 46 52.04 -6.41 -5.89
C ALA A 46 52.89 -5.15 -5.67
N VAL A 47 52.89 -4.27 -6.68
CA VAL A 47 53.58 -2.98 -6.61
C VAL A 47 52.92 -2.15 -5.51
N PRO A 48 53.66 -1.59 -4.55
CA PRO A 48 53.09 -0.74 -3.51
C PRO A 48 52.41 0.47 -4.16
N GLU A 49 51.10 0.60 -3.99
CA GLU A 49 50.33 1.67 -4.63
C GLU A 49 50.81 3.02 -4.08
N LYS A 50 51.28 3.88 -4.99
CA LYS A 50 52.01 5.10 -4.61
C LYS A 50 51.05 6.10 -3.98
N VAL A 51 51.19 6.34 -2.67
CA VAL A 51 50.34 7.26 -1.91
C VAL A 51 50.32 8.63 -2.57
N VAL A 52 49.12 9.06 -3.00
CA VAL A 52 48.88 10.39 -3.53
C VAL A 52 48.59 11.31 -2.35
N PHE A 53 49.29 12.43 -2.25
CA PHE A 53 49.01 13.45 -1.25
C PHE A 53 48.17 14.59 -1.84
N LEU A 54 47.39 15.25 -0.99
CA LEU A 54 46.76 16.53 -1.28
C LEU A 54 47.81 17.66 -1.24
N ASP A 55 47.59 18.72 -1.99
CA ASP A 55 48.44 19.92 -1.92
C ASP A 55 48.49 20.47 -0.47
N PRO A 56 49.66 20.89 0.03
CA PRO A 56 49.76 21.35 1.41
C PRO A 56 49.07 22.70 1.64
N ALA A 57 48.58 22.93 2.85
CA ALA A 57 48.03 24.21 3.24
C ALA A 57 49.08 25.33 3.10
N PRO A 58 48.73 26.52 2.57
CA PRO A 58 49.64 27.65 2.46
C PRO A 58 50.36 27.94 3.78
N ASN A 59 51.66 28.28 3.71
CA ASN A 59 52.45 28.59 4.90
C ASN A 59 51.86 29.79 5.69
N SER A 60 51.23 30.74 4.99
CA SER A 60 50.49 31.87 5.55
C SER A 60 49.14 31.52 6.19
N TYR A 61 48.59 30.32 5.95
CA TYR A 61 47.33 29.91 6.55
C TYR A 61 47.51 29.54 8.02
N ILE A 62 46.61 30.01 8.87
CA ILE A 62 46.62 29.80 10.33
C ILE A 62 45.32 29.08 10.71
N LEU A 63 45.41 28.07 11.58
CA LEU A 63 44.23 27.37 12.09
C LEU A 63 43.44 28.25 13.09
N PRO A 64 42.14 28.00 13.29
CA PRO A 64 41.36 28.65 14.34
C PRO A 64 41.97 28.45 15.74
N VAL A 65 41.60 29.32 16.68
CA VAL A 65 41.96 29.16 18.09
C VAL A 65 41.27 27.92 18.64
N THR A 66 42.04 26.93 19.09
CA THR A 66 41.51 25.70 19.68
C THR A 66 40.71 25.97 20.95
N ILE A 67 39.49 25.44 21.02
CA ILE A 67 38.66 25.55 22.22
C ILE A 67 39.12 24.54 23.29
N PRO A 68 39.29 24.96 24.56
CA PRO A 68 39.59 24.07 25.67
C PRO A 68 38.55 22.97 25.86
N ASP A 69 39.01 21.81 26.30
CA ASP A 69 38.18 20.66 26.67
C ASP A 69 37.30 20.96 27.92
N CYS A 70 36.03 20.51 27.90
CA CYS A 70 35.03 20.74 28.94
C CYS A 70 35.21 19.79 30.13
N LYS A 71 36.24 20.04 30.92
CA LYS A 71 36.64 19.20 32.07
C LYS A 71 35.60 19.22 33.20
N ARG A 72 35.36 18.04 33.80
CA ARG A 72 34.70 17.95 35.11
C ARG A 72 35.62 18.49 36.21
N ALA A 73 35.06 19.07 37.27
CA ALA A 73 35.84 19.57 38.39
C ALA A 73 36.37 18.42 39.27
N LYS A 74 37.45 18.67 40.03
CA LYS A 74 38.12 17.67 40.86
C LYS A 74 37.32 17.21 42.09
N ASP A 75 36.26 17.94 42.43
CA ASP A 75 35.32 17.68 43.52
C ASP A 75 34.07 16.91 43.08
N GLY A 76 33.99 16.54 41.79
CA GLY A 76 32.82 15.86 41.21
C GLY A 76 31.72 16.82 40.73
N THR A 77 31.85 18.13 40.92
CA THR A 77 30.86 19.08 40.38
C THR A 77 30.95 19.15 38.85
N ARG A 78 29.78 19.23 38.20
CA ARG A 78 29.67 19.53 36.77
C ARG A 78 29.97 21.02 36.58
N ILE A 79 31.09 21.33 35.92
CA ILE A 79 31.28 22.65 35.31
C ILE A 79 30.21 22.78 34.23
N GLN A 80 29.45 23.89 34.24
CA GLN A 80 28.43 24.11 33.21
C GLN A 80 29.10 24.27 31.84
N PRO A 81 28.52 23.72 30.75
CA PRO A 81 29.04 23.94 29.42
C PRO A 81 29.05 25.43 29.11
N THR A 82 30.12 25.91 28.49
CA THR A 82 30.23 27.29 28.00
C THR A 82 30.29 27.24 26.48
N PRO A 83 29.30 27.77 25.74
CA PRO A 83 28.11 28.51 26.22
C PRO A 83 27.06 27.64 26.93
N GLU A 84 26.28 28.25 27.84
CA GLU A 84 25.18 27.57 28.55
C GLU A 84 24.02 27.18 27.60
N ILE A 85 23.19 26.23 28.03
CA ILE A 85 22.03 25.78 27.25
C ILE A 85 20.87 26.78 27.41
N ASN A 86 20.70 27.64 26.40
CA ASN A 86 19.66 28.66 26.36
C ASN A 86 18.29 28.11 25.90
N ALA A 87 17.22 28.90 26.07
CA ALA A 87 15.87 28.51 25.63
C ALA A 87 15.74 28.35 24.10
N GLN A 88 16.55 29.06 23.30
CA GLN A 88 16.57 28.92 21.83
C GLN A 88 17.09 27.55 21.38
N SER A 89 17.90 26.90 22.21
CA SER A 89 18.41 25.55 21.96
C SER A 89 17.40 24.45 22.30
N LYS A 90 16.23 24.77 22.89
CA LYS A 90 15.22 23.79 23.28
C LYS A 90 14.01 23.76 22.33
N ARG A 91 13.43 22.57 22.13
CA ARG A 91 12.13 22.36 21.47
C ARG A 91 11.00 22.17 22.50
N PRO A 92 9.75 22.57 22.23
CA PRO A 92 8.63 22.27 23.13
C PRO A 92 8.35 20.75 23.20
N GLY A 93 8.16 20.21 24.40
CA GLY A 93 7.88 18.78 24.62
C GLY A 93 6.58 18.28 23.99
N SER A 94 5.62 19.18 23.77
CA SER A 94 4.39 18.90 23.01
C SER A 94 4.64 18.53 21.55
N GLU A 95 5.80 18.88 20.99
CA GLU A 95 6.17 18.51 19.62
C GLU A 95 6.57 17.04 19.48
N VAL A 96 7.08 16.42 20.56
CA VAL A 96 7.50 15.00 20.55
C VAL A 96 6.29 14.08 20.33
N VAL A 97 5.18 14.37 21.02
CA VAL A 97 3.94 13.56 21.02
C VAL A 97 2.91 14.12 20.00
N SER A 98 3.38 14.92 19.02
CA SER A 98 2.54 15.58 18.02
C SER A 98 2.04 14.61 16.94
N ASN A 99 0.77 14.21 17.02
CA ASN A 99 0.08 13.46 15.95
C ASN A 99 -0.26 14.32 14.70
N ALA A 100 0.37 15.49 14.54
CA ALA A 100 0.38 16.27 13.30
C ALA A 100 1.65 15.94 12.51
N PRO A 101 1.54 15.39 11.29
CA PRO A 101 2.71 15.01 10.50
C PRO A 101 3.52 16.26 10.10
N ARG A 102 4.85 16.12 10.15
CA ARG A 102 5.81 17.19 9.86
C ARG A 102 6.79 16.69 8.83
N LEU A 103 7.01 17.44 7.75
CA LEU A 103 8.03 17.12 6.77
C LEU A 103 9.42 17.12 7.45
N HIS A 104 10.19 16.06 7.25
CA HIS A 104 11.61 16.06 7.57
C HIS A 104 12.36 16.69 6.40
N THR A 105 12.90 17.89 6.59
CA THR A 105 13.83 18.50 5.64
C THR A 105 15.14 17.72 5.67
N GLU A 106 15.41 16.92 4.63
CA GLU A 106 16.69 16.23 4.49
C GLU A 106 17.87 17.22 4.58
N GLN A 107 18.90 16.84 5.30
CA GLN A 107 20.08 17.69 5.49
C GLN A 107 21.09 17.44 4.35
N PRO A 108 21.50 18.49 3.61
CA PRO A 108 22.34 18.31 2.43
C PRO A 108 23.74 17.81 2.81
N VAL A 109 24.14 16.70 2.19
CA VAL A 109 25.52 16.20 2.16
C VAL A 109 26.44 17.28 1.58
N ASP A 110 27.60 17.51 2.20
CA ASP A 110 28.66 18.29 1.54
C ASP A 110 29.35 17.44 0.45
N PRO A 111 29.16 17.72 -0.86
CA PRO A 111 29.65 16.86 -1.92
C PRO A 111 31.17 16.89 -2.03
N GLU A 112 31.81 18.01 -1.67
CA GLU A 112 33.26 18.18 -1.77
C GLU A 112 33.95 17.51 -0.58
N ALA A 113 33.36 17.58 0.62
CA ALA A 113 33.82 16.82 1.77
C ALA A 113 33.69 15.31 1.56
N ARG A 114 32.55 14.83 1.00
CA ARG A 114 32.36 13.42 0.62
C ARG A 114 33.39 12.99 -0.43
N ARG A 115 33.61 13.80 -1.48
CA ARG A 115 34.63 13.56 -2.52
C ARG A 115 36.05 13.49 -1.94
N LEU A 116 36.37 14.31 -0.95
CA LEU A 116 37.68 14.32 -0.29
C LEU A 116 37.89 13.09 0.61
N ALA A 117 36.85 12.64 1.32
CA ALA A 117 36.90 11.45 2.16
C ALA A 117 37.06 10.15 1.34
N GLN A 118 36.27 10.02 0.26
CA GLN A 118 36.25 8.86 -0.63
C GLN A 118 37.37 8.90 -1.69
N GLY A 119 38.06 10.03 -1.84
CA GLY A 119 39.14 10.22 -2.81
C GLY A 119 40.40 9.40 -2.51
N ARG A 120 41.28 9.23 -3.52
CA ARG A 120 42.58 8.54 -3.35
C ARG A 120 43.66 9.40 -2.68
N ALA A 121 43.55 10.73 -2.77
CA ALA A 121 44.54 11.65 -2.22
C ALA A 121 44.38 11.85 -0.70
N ARG A 122 45.49 11.86 0.05
CA ARG A 122 45.51 11.98 1.52
C ARG A 122 46.09 13.32 1.99
N PRO A 123 45.55 13.97 3.03
CA PRO A 123 46.24 15.05 3.72
C PRO A 123 47.49 14.53 4.45
N ALA A 124 48.51 15.36 4.62
CA ALA A 124 49.70 15.01 5.40
C ALA A 124 49.54 15.30 6.91
N CYS A 125 48.64 16.21 7.30
CA CYS A 125 48.27 16.52 8.69
C CYS A 125 46.90 17.23 8.75
N TRP A 126 46.38 17.46 9.96
CA TRP A 126 45.13 18.19 10.20
C TRP A 126 45.11 19.57 9.53
N LYS A 127 46.23 20.30 9.52
CA LYS A 127 46.31 21.62 8.85
C LYS A 127 45.96 21.53 7.37
N ASP A 128 46.47 20.51 6.69
CA ASP A 128 46.27 20.32 5.25
C ASP A 128 44.83 19.84 4.98
N LEU A 129 44.27 18.96 5.82
CA LEU A 129 42.87 18.55 5.75
C LEU A 129 41.89 19.72 5.96
N TYR A 130 42.09 20.51 7.02
CA TYR A 130 41.24 21.66 7.36
C TYR A 130 41.32 22.76 6.29
N TRP A 131 42.48 22.95 5.66
CA TRP A 131 42.60 23.82 4.49
C TRP A 131 41.70 23.35 3.34
N HIS A 132 41.70 22.07 2.96
CA HIS A 132 40.86 21.59 1.86
C HIS A 132 39.37 21.54 2.18
N LEU A 133 38.99 21.21 3.43
CA LEU A 133 37.58 21.16 3.83
C LEU A 133 36.94 22.53 4.02
N ILE A 134 37.69 23.53 4.49
CA ILE A 134 37.15 24.83 4.94
C ILE A 134 37.94 26.02 4.36
N GLY A 135 39.26 26.01 4.44
CA GLY A 135 40.12 27.16 4.12
C GLY A 135 40.08 27.60 2.65
N SER A 136 40.33 26.67 1.72
CA SER A 136 40.31 26.89 0.27
C SER A 136 38.91 27.18 -0.26
N ARG A 137 37.89 26.68 0.44
CA ARG A 137 36.46 26.85 0.14
C ARG A 137 35.84 28.11 0.77
N HIS A 138 36.61 28.81 1.61
CA HIS A 138 36.25 30.05 2.29
C HIS A 138 34.94 29.98 3.11
N LEU A 139 34.66 28.82 3.73
CA LEU A 139 33.47 28.62 4.58
C LEU A 139 33.52 29.51 5.83
N LYS A 140 32.41 30.17 6.18
CA LYS A 140 32.39 31.25 7.20
C LYS A 140 31.53 30.94 8.40
N THR A 141 30.33 30.42 8.20
CA THR A 141 29.40 30.05 9.28
C THR A 141 29.92 28.82 10.02
N ASP A 142 29.46 28.59 11.24
CA ASP A 142 29.82 27.36 11.95
C ASP A 142 29.06 26.17 11.36
N GLU A 143 27.83 26.36 10.85
CA GLU A 143 27.08 25.30 10.18
C GLU A 143 27.80 24.74 8.95
N GLU A 144 28.36 25.60 8.07
CA GLU A 144 29.16 25.18 6.91
C GLU A 144 30.38 24.34 7.32
N LYS A 145 31.13 24.78 8.33
CA LYS A 145 32.32 24.08 8.85
C LYS A 145 31.91 22.72 9.43
N VAL A 146 30.91 22.70 10.29
CA VAL A 146 30.40 21.50 10.95
C VAL A 146 29.86 20.51 9.91
N ARG A 147 29.18 20.98 8.84
CA ARG A 147 28.72 20.15 7.71
C ARG A 147 29.89 19.50 6.99
N ALA A 148 30.90 20.28 6.57
CA ALA A 148 32.08 19.75 5.89
C ALA A 148 32.84 18.71 6.74
N LEU A 149 33.02 18.99 8.03
CA LEU A 149 33.72 18.12 8.97
C LEU A 149 32.95 16.83 9.27
N PHE A 150 31.64 16.93 9.51
CA PHE A 150 30.76 15.79 9.75
C PHE A 150 30.67 14.89 8.52
N THR A 151 30.40 15.47 7.34
CA THR A 151 30.32 14.70 6.09
C THR A 151 31.64 14.02 5.76
N TRP A 152 32.79 14.70 5.93
CA TRP A 152 34.09 14.06 5.70
C TRP A 152 34.32 12.87 6.64
N LEU A 153 34.11 13.07 7.96
CA LEU A 153 34.33 12.02 8.96
C LEU A 153 33.40 10.80 8.73
N CYS A 154 32.15 11.04 8.34
CA CYS A 154 31.15 9.99 8.18
C CYS A 154 31.06 9.43 6.74
N SER A 155 31.81 9.98 5.77
CA SER A 155 32.02 9.41 4.43
C SER A 155 33.39 8.73 4.29
N ALA A 156 34.26 8.79 5.31
CA ALA A 156 35.56 8.14 5.32
C ALA A 156 35.43 6.62 5.54
N PRO A 157 36.02 5.77 4.69
CA PRO A 157 36.05 4.32 4.92
C PRO A 157 36.71 3.95 6.27
N PRO A 158 36.15 3.03 7.08
CA PRO A 158 36.60 2.79 8.46
C PRO A 158 38.07 2.38 8.62
N ASP A 159 38.60 1.57 7.70
CA ASP A 159 39.96 1.02 7.75
C ASP A 159 41.05 1.98 7.21
N LEU A 160 40.67 3.20 6.79
CA LEU A 160 41.50 4.08 5.99
C LEU A 160 42.19 5.15 6.85
N ASN A 161 43.46 4.95 7.17
CA ASN A 161 44.26 5.94 7.91
C ASN A 161 44.26 7.29 7.15
N PRO A 162 43.72 8.38 7.73
CA PRO A 162 43.58 9.65 7.00
C PRO A 162 44.91 10.41 6.84
N PHE A 163 45.92 10.09 7.65
CA PHE A 163 47.26 10.65 7.57
C PHE A 163 48.28 9.52 7.30
N PRO A 164 49.45 9.80 6.70
CA PRO A 164 50.47 8.77 6.47
C PRO A 164 51.00 8.19 7.80
N SER A 165 51.33 6.90 7.82
CA SER A 165 52.01 6.27 8.96
C SER A 165 53.48 6.66 9.03
N SER A 166 54.09 6.51 10.22
CA SER A 166 55.52 6.73 10.49
C SER A 166 56.45 6.07 9.47
N ASP A 167 56.05 4.91 8.96
CA ASP A 167 56.88 4.05 8.12
C ASP A 167 56.98 4.60 6.68
N ALA A 168 56.10 5.52 6.30
CA ALA A 168 56.21 6.31 5.07
C ALA A 168 57.17 7.51 5.22
N GLU A 169 57.50 7.95 6.44
CA GLU A 169 58.37 9.12 6.67
C GLU A 169 59.82 8.89 6.23
N GLU A 170 60.29 7.64 6.10
CA GLU A 170 61.68 7.37 5.70
C GLU A 170 62.00 7.82 4.27
N ASN A 171 61.02 7.83 3.35
CA ASN A 171 61.26 8.02 1.92
C ASN A 171 60.94 9.43 1.39
N ASP A 172 60.20 10.27 2.11
CA ASP A 172 59.85 11.63 1.65
C ASP A 172 60.49 12.75 2.50
N VAL A 173 61.07 13.75 1.83
CA VAL A 173 61.70 14.93 2.45
C VAL A 173 60.66 15.89 3.03
N TYR A 174 59.44 15.90 2.47
CA TYR A 174 58.36 16.77 2.90
C TYR A 174 57.85 16.41 4.31
N LEU A 175 57.67 15.11 4.60
CA LEU A 175 57.21 14.61 5.89
C LEU A 175 58.22 14.91 7.02
N LYS A 176 59.51 14.62 6.79
CA LYS A 176 60.63 14.83 7.74
C LYS A 176 60.78 16.28 8.23
N THR A 177 60.16 17.24 7.54
CA THR A 177 60.21 18.66 7.90
C THR A 177 59.07 19.06 8.84
N LYS A 178 57.91 18.37 8.81
CA LYS A 178 56.76 18.62 9.71
C LYS A 178 56.79 17.78 11.00
N SER A 179 57.29 16.53 10.98
CA SER A 179 57.15 15.57 12.10
C SER A 179 57.99 15.83 13.36
N LYS A 180 58.64 16.99 13.50
CA LYS A 180 59.42 17.36 14.71
C LYS A 180 58.59 17.88 15.89
N GLY A 181 57.27 18.05 15.73
CA GLY A 181 56.35 18.36 16.83
C GLY A 181 55.58 17.12 17.29
N LYS A 182 55.62 16.79 18.59
CA LYS A 182 54.63 15.87 19.17
C LYS A 182 53.28 16.60 19.24
N TYR A 183 52.35 16.23 18.35
CA TYR A 183 50.98 16.73 18.39
C TYR A 183 50.31 16.45 19.76
N PRO A 184 49.40 17.33 20.24
CA PRO A 184 48.63 17.07 21.45
C PRO A 184 47.86 15.75 21.39
N ILE A 185 47.73 15.06 22.52
CA ILE A 185 47.12 13.72 22.58
C ILE A 185 45.62 13.70 22.18
N ASP A 186 44.99 14.86 22.23
CA ASP A 186 43.60 15.17 21.91
C ASP A 186 43.41 15.88 20.55
N SER A 187 44.46 16.08 19.76
CA SER A 187 44.37 16.74 18.44
C SER A 187 43.86 15.79 17.35
N PRO A 188 43.27 16.32 16.25
CA PRO A 188 42.74 15.47 15.18
C PRO A 188 43.81 14.59 14.54
N ASP A 189 45.06 15.07 14.40
CA ASP A 189 46.21 14.29 13.92
C ASP A 189 46.38 12.96 14.68
N VAL A 190 46.14 12.99 16.00
CA VAL A 190 46.32 11.83 16.89
C VAL A 190 45.02 11.05 17.08
N VAL A 191 43.87 11.74 17.19
CA VAL A 191 42.58 11.08 17.47
C VAL A 191 42.02 10.37 16.24
N LEU A 192 42.21 10.91 15.03
CA LEU A 192 41.75 10.26 13.79
C LEU A 192 42.56 9.00 13.47
N GLN A 193 43.88 8.99 13.73
CA GLN A 193 44.66 7.75 13.65
C GLN A 193 44.17 6.71 14.68
N LYS A 194 43.92 7.13 15.93
CA LYS A 194 43.37 6.24 16.98
C LYS A 194 42.00 5.65 16.62
N LEU A 195 41.17 6.36 15.86
CA LEU A 195 39.87 5.87 15.39
C LEU A 195 40.04 4.62 14.51
N VAL A 196 40.92 4.71 13.50
CA VAL A 196 41.26 3.59 12.61
C VAL A 196 41.98 2.45 13.35
N GLU A 197 42.77 2.78 14.38
CA GLU A 197 43.37 1.78 15.28
C GLU A 197 42.39 1.14 16.29
N GLY A 198 41.11 1.54 16.30
CA GLY A 198 40.10 1.06 17.28
C GLY A 198 40.34 1.50 18.72
N LYS A 199 41.16 2.55 18.93
CA LYS A 199 41.56 3.11 20.24
C LYS A 199 40.85 4.43 20.59
N ALA A 200 40.08 4.98 19.65
CA ALA A 200 39.15 6.10 19.83
C ALA A 200 37.84 5.79 19.10
N ASN A 201 36.80 6.59 19.34
CA ASN A 201 35.50 6.48 18.67
C ASN A 201 35.14 7.74 17.87
N TYR A 202 34.09 7.64 17.05
CA TYR A 202 33.61 8.76 16.21
C TYR A 202 33.27 10.02 17.02
N VAL A 203 32.74 9.84 18.24
CA VAL A 203 32.37 10.93 19.16
C VAL A 203 33.60 11.76 19.58
N GLN A 204 34.69 11.09 19.94
CA GLN A 204 35.97 11.72 20.29
C GLN A 204 36.64 12.36 19.07
N ALA A 205 36.57 11.71 17.90
CA ALA A 205 37.10 12.26 16.66
C ALA A 205 36.39 13.56 16.26
N PHE A 206 35.07 13.60 16.31
CA PHE A 206 34.28 14.78 15.98
C PHE A 206 34.46 15.91 17.01
N GLU A 207 34.47 15.59 18.31
CA GLU A 207 34.77 16.55 19.38
C GLU A 207 36.17 17.18 19.23
N SER A 208 37.18 16.38 18.88
CA SER A 208 38.52 16.86 18.55
C SER A 208 38.52 17.77 17.33
N MET A 209 37.90 17.35 16.21
CA MET A 209 37.81 18.14 14.99
C MET A 209 37.11 19.49 15.23
N LEU A 210 35.97 19.52 15.94
CA LEU A 210 35.24 20.77 16.21
C LEU A 210 36.00 21.71 17.14
N ARG A 211 36.57 21.22 18.25
CA ARG A 211 37.39 22.08 19.15
C ARG A 211 38.59 22.70 18.44
N TYR A 212 39.26 21.95 17.57
CA TYR A 212 40.37 22.46 16.74
C TYR A 212 39.92 23.27 15.51
N SER A 213 38.61 23.39 15.29
CA SER A 213 37.98 24.28 14.30
C SER A 213 37.43 25.57 14.92
N GLY A 214 37.53 25.74 16.24
CA GLY A 214 36.98 26.89 16.97
C GLY A 214 35.47 26.80 17.25
N VAL A 215 34.85 25.62 17.13
CA VAL A 215 33.42 25.39 17.40
C VAL A 215 33.27 24.69 18.76
N PRO A 216 32.47 25.22 19.72
CA PRO A 216 32.24 24.55 21.00
C PRO A 216 31.52 23.22 20.80
N CYS A 217 32.02 22.16 21.43
CA CYS A 217 31.47 20.81 21.34
C CYS A 217 31.56 20.11 22.71
N VAL A 218 30.59 19.24 22.99
CA VAL A 218 30.50 18.42 24.20
C VAL A 218 30.04 17.00 23.84
N THR A 219 30.76 15.99 24.31
CA THR A 219 30.31 14.60 24.33
C THR A 219 29.12 14.43 25.29
N VAL A 220 27.97 14.06 24.76
CA VAL A 220 26.76 13.68 25.50
C VAL A 220 26.74 12.17 25.70
N CYS A 221 26.65 11.72 26.95
CA CYS A 221 26.53 10.30 27.30
C CYS A 221 25.08 9.93 27.64
N GLY A 222 24.66 8.72 27.26
CA GLY A 222 23.32 8.23 27.52
C GLY A 222 23.17 6.74 27.23
N ILE A 223 21.92 6.34 27.00
CA ILE A 223 21.57 5.08 26.35
C ILE A 223 20.93 5.33 24.98
N ALA A 224 21.07 4.38 24.07
CA ALA A 224 20.32 4.36 22.82
C ALA A 224 19.66 3.00 22.57
N LYS A 225 18.49 3.01 21.92
CA LYS A 225 17.78 1.82 21.44
C LYS A 225 18.50 1.24 20.21
N SER A 226 19.66 0.65 20.45
CA SER A 226 20.57 0.07 19.45
C SER A 226 20.08 -1.31 18.96
N MET A 227 20.89 -1.98 18.13
CA MET A 227 20.60 -3.31 17.54
C MET A 227 20.23 -4.40 18.55
N ASP A 228 20.66 -4.28 19.81
CA ASP A 228 20.37 -5.25 20.88
C ASP A 228 19.08 -4.92 21.68
N TYR A 229 18.45 -3.76 21.44
CA TYR A 229 17.22 -3.37 22.14
C TYR A 229 16.01 -4.16 21.65
N LYS A 230 15.12 -4.50 22.58
CA LYS A 230 13.76 -5.00 22.28
C LYS A 230 12.70 -4.07 22.84
N VAL A 231 11.63 -3.82 22.07
CA VAL A 231 10.49 -3.03 22.54
C VAL A 231 9.87 -3.69 23.79
N GLY A 232 9.77 -2.91 24.88
CA GLY A 232 9.34 -3.42 26.18
C GLY A 232 10.39 -4.20 26.97
N GLN A 233 11.68 -4.13 26.61
CA GLN A 233 12.79 -4.44 27.53
C GLN A 233 12.75 -3.46 28.71
N SER A 234 12.89 -3.97 29.94
CA SER A 234 13.02 -3.08 31.11
C SER A 234 14.32 -2.29 31.01
N LEU A 235 14.22 -0.96 31.03
CA LEU A 235 15.35 -0.03 31.08
C LEU A 235 15.63 0.48 32.51
N MET A 236 14.81 0.07 33.47
CA MET A 236 14.89 0.49 34.87
C MET A 236 14.91 -0.73 35.79
N GLU A 237 15.66 -0.63 36.88
CA GLU A 237 15.50 -1.46 38.08
C GLU A 237 14.83 -0.59 39.16
N LYS A 238 13.97 -1.19 40.00
CA LYS A 238 13.35 -0.47 41.10
C LYS A 238 14.41 0.05 42.07
N ASP A 239 14.19 1.28 42.54
CA ASP A 239 14.97 1.94 43.60
C ASP A 239 16.47 2.10 43.31
N LYS A 240 16.86 2.10 42.02
CA LYS A 240 18.23 2.35 41.54
C LYS A 240 18.27 3.47 40.49
N PRO A 241 19.29 4.33 40.48
CA PRO A 241 19.50 5.30 39.41
C PRO A 241 19.91 4.59 38.11
N LEU A 242 19.55 5.18 36.95
CA LEU A 242 19.86 4.65 35.61
C LEU A 242 21.37 4.50 35.37
N PHE A 243 22.17 5.40 35.94
CA PHE A 243 23.62 5.40 35.94
C PHE A 243 24.15 5.78 37.33
N HIS A 244 25.32 5.25 37.70
CA HIS A 244 26.01 5.62 38.93
C HIS A 244 26.64 7.01 38.77
N PRO A 245 26.33 8.01 39.61
CA PRO A 245 26.73 9.40 39.38
C PRO A 245 28.26 9.60 39.36
N GLU A 246 28.99 8.95 40.26
CA GLU A 246 30.45 9.08 40.37
C GLU A 246 31.23 8.28 39.30
N THR A 247 30.84 7.02 39.05
CA THR A 247 31.60 6.10 38.17
C THR A 247 31.11 6.06 36.73
N GLY A 248 29.91 6.61 36.45
CA GLY A 248 29.27 6.56 35.13
C GLY A 248 28.77 5.17 34.70
N ALA A 249 28.90 4.16 35.56
CA ALA A 249 28.48 2.80 35.23
C ALA A 249 26.95 2.67 35.19
N ILE A 250 26.42 2.00 34.16
CA ILE A 250 24.99 1.64 34.06
C ILE A 250 24.74 0.19 34.46
N ALA A 251 23.48 -0.16 34.71
CA ALA A 251 23.09 -1.52 35.09
C ALA A 251 23.44 -2.52 33.98
N SER A 252 23.91 -3.72 34.36
CA SER A 252 24.44 -4.71 33.40
C SER A 252 23.43 -5.15 32.34
N HIS A 253 22.13 -5.18 32.68
CA HIS A 253 21.04 -5.56 31.77
C HIS A 253 20.73 -4.51 30.66
N ILE A 254 21.28 -3.30 30.76
CA ILE A 254 21.26 -2.26 29.71
C ILE A 254 22.66 -1.88 29.21
N SER A 255 23.72 -2.60 29.61
CA SER A 255 25.11 -2.26 29.26
C SER A 255 25.40 -2.24 27.75
N SER A 256 24.70 -3.05 26.95
CA SER A 256 24.75 -3.02 25.47
C SER A 256 24.04 -1.82 24.83
N LEU A 257 23.23 -1.10 25.61
CA LEU A 257 22.53 0.11 25.18
C LEU A 257 23.32 1.39 25.50
N GLN A 258 24.47 1.30 26.16
CA GLN A 258 25.31 2.48 26.44
C GLN A 258 25.77 3.12 25.13
N HIS A 259 25.48 4.40 24.94
CA HIS A 259 25.87 5.14 23.74
C HIS A 259 26.36 6.55 24.09
N SER A 260 26.98 7.22 23.13
CA SER A 260 27.37 8.62 23.25
C SER A 260 27.35 9.29 21.88
N TRP A 261 27.01 10.56 21.87
CA TRP A 261 26.90 11.41 20.69
C TRP A 261 27.43 12.80 21.04
N ASN A 262 27.43 13.74 20.09
CA ASN A 262 27.92 15.09 20.32
C ASN A 262 26.78 16.11 20.35
N ALA A 263 26.93 17.12 21.18
CA ALA A 263 26.28 18.41 21.02
C ALA A 263 27.33 19.44 20.58
N ALA A 264 26.99 20.30 19.61
CA ALA A 264 27.85 21.41 19.19
C ALA A 264 27.08 22.73 19.22
N TYR A 265 27.76 23.82 19.56
CA TYR A 265 27.17 25.16 19.58
C TYR A 265 27.41 25.83 18.23
N VAL A 266 26.35 25.96 17.44
CA VAL A 266 26.38 26.37 16.03
C VAL A 266 25.43 27.56 15.85
N ASP A 267 25.99 28.66 15.34
CA ASP A 267 25.31 29.94 15.07
C ASP A 267 24.33 30.40 16.17
N GLY A 268 24.75 30.27 17.45
CA GLY A 268 23.98 30.73 18.62
C GLY A 268 23.13 29.67 19.33
N THR A 269 23.15 28.42 18.86
CA THR A 269 22.29 27.33 19.36
C THR A 269 23.06 26.03 19.58
N TRP A 270 22.75 25.28 20.64
CA TRP A 270 23.21 23.89 20.75
C TRP A 270 22.40 23.00 19.80
N ARG A 271 23.09 22.13 19.06
CA ARG A 271 22.53 21.19 18.06
C ARG A 271 23.16 19.80 18.25
N LEU A 272 22.42 18.73 17.94
CA LEU A 272 22.84 17.34 18.21
C LEU A 272 23.37 16.65 16.95
N TYR A 273 24.37 15.78 17.12
CA TYR A 273 25.07 15.07 16.05
C TYR A 273 25.49 13.67 16.51
N ASP A 274 25.20 12.61 15.74
CA ASP A 274 25.80 11.28 15.98
C ASP A 274 26.55 10.77 14.75
N CYS A 275 27.86 11.01 14.75
CA CYS A 275 28.77 10.52 13.73
C CYS A 275 28.88 8.98 13.69
N THR A 276 28.54 8.28 14.78
CA THR A 276 28.62 6.82 14.86
C THR A 276 27.53 6.18 14.02
N TRP A 277 26.26 6.57 14.23
CA TRP A 277 25.13 6.05 13.46
C TRP A 277 25.11 6.64 12.04
N ALA A 278 25.60 7.87 11.83
CA ALA A 278 25.78 8.46 10.50
C ALA A 278 26.75 7.67 9.61
N ALA A 279 27.91 7.25 10.14
CA ALA A 279 28.95 6.56 9.36
C ALA A 279 28.65 5.08 9.10
N GLN A 280 27.72 4.47 9.85
CA GLN A 280 27.52 3.02 9.86
C GLN A 280 26.29 2.54 9.08
N ARG A 281 25.59 3.41 8.33
CA ARG A 281 24.49 3.00 7.45
C ARG A 281 25.03 2.21 6.25
N LEU A 282 24.80 0.89 6.30
CA LEU A 282 25.12 -0.05 5.24
C LEU A 282 24.18 0.15 4.04
N ALA A 283 24.63 0.87 3.01
CA ALA A 283 23.93 0.91 1.73
C ALA A 283 24.32 -0.33 0.89
N MET A 284 23.33 -1.19 0.65
CA MET A 284 23.45 -2.33 -0.26
C MET A 284 23.41 -1.80 -1.71
N ALA A 285 24.55 -1.33 -2.21
CA ALA A 285 24.67 -0.81 -3.56
C ALA A 285 24.33 -1.89 -4.60
N SER A 286 23.17 -1.79 -5.24
CA SER A 286 22.80 -2.59 -6.41
C SER A 286 23.79 -2.30 -7.54
N GLY A 287 24.51 -3.34 -7.99
CA GLY A 287 25.69 -3.19 -8.83
C GLY A 287 25.42 -2.65 -10.23
N GLY A 288 25.74 -1.37 -10.46
CA GLY A 288 25.92 -0.78 -11.78
C GLY A 288 24.66 -0.19 -12.42
N ALA A 289 24.76 1.06 -12.89
CA ALA A 289 23.77 1.63 -13.80
C ALA A 289 23.81 0.87 -15.14
N VAL A 290 22.64 0.46 -15.63
CA VAL A 290 22.52 -0.19 -16.95
C VAL A 290 22.85 0.84 -18.03
N ARG A 291 23.98 0.63 -18.73
CA ARG A 291 24.23 1.20 -20.05
C ARG A 291 23.86 0.17 -21.10
N ASP A 292 22.88 0.52 -21.92
CA ASP A 292 22.50 -0.05 -23.22
C ASP A 292 22.53 -1.58 -23.39
N GLY A 293 21.33 -2.18 -23.39
CA GLY A 293 20.97 -3.14 -24.44
C GLY A 293 21.51 -4.57 -24.38
N GLN A 294 22.21 -5.01 -23.33
CA GLN A 294 22.62 -6.41 -23.18
C GLN A 294 22.13 -7.05 -21.87
N VAL A 295 21.48 -8.22 -21.97
CA VAL A 295 21.00 -9.03 -20.85
C VAL A 295 22.13 -9.96 -20.35
N PRO A 296 22.59 -9.86 -19.09
CA PRO A 296 23.65 -10.72 -18.57
C PRO A 296 23.12 -12.11 -18.17
N LEU A 297 23.08 -13.05 -19.13
CA LEU A 297 22.70 -14.44 -18.87
C LEU A 297 23.88 -15.24 -18.28
N GLY A 298 24.08 -15.19 -16.95
CA GLY A 298 25.15 -15.97 -16.32
C GLY A 298 25.16 -15.95 -14.79
N LYS A 299 25.29 -17.13 -14.17
CA LYS A 299 25.47 -17.27 -12.72
C LYS A 299 26.92 -16.95 -12.35
N SER A 300 27.17 -15.79 -11.74
CA SER A 300 28.41 -15.51 -11.01
C SER A 300 28.10 -14.81 -9.69
N SER A 301 28.88 -15.15 -8.65
CA SER A 301 28.75 -14.52 -7.33
C SER A 301 29.35 -13.13 -7.36
N GLN A 302 28.57 -12.14 -7.81
CA GLN A 302 28.98 -10.74 -7.68
C GLN A 302 29.24 -10.42 -6.21
N ALA A 303 30.46 -9.97 -5.91
CA ALA A 303 30.79 -9.49 -4.57
C ALA A 303 29.99 -8.21 -4.31
N VAL A 304 29.08 -8.24 -3.34
CA VAL A 304 28.35 -7.06 -2.91
C VAL A 304 29.35 -6.07 -2.30
N THR A 305 29.67 -5.02 -3.05
CA THR A 305 30.46 -3.90 -2.55
C THR A 305 29.61 -3.15 -1.53
N LEU A 306 29.82 -3.44 -0.25
CA LEU A 306 29.22 -2.69 0.86
C LEU A 306 29.68 -1.24 0.75
N GLN A 307 28.77 -0.34 0.40
CA GLN A 307 29.02 1.09 0.41
C GLN A 307 28.42 1.66 1.69
N TYR A 308 29.25 2.31 2.49
CA TYR A 308 28.76 3.10 3.62
C TYR A 308 28.30 4.45 3.08
N GLU A 309 27.02 4.76 3.24
CA GLU A 309 26.47 6.08 2.94
C GLU A 309 26.31 6.86 4.24
N THR A 310 26.81 8.09 4.28
CA THR A 310 26.58 9.00 5.42
C THR A 310 25.10 9.30 5.58
N ASP A 311 24.49 8.82 6.67
CA ASP A 311 23.12 9.16 7.00
C ASP A 311 23.03 10.56 7.62
N MET A 312 22.60 11.51 6.80
CA MET A 312 22.44 12.91 7.19
C MET A 312 21.26 13.14 8.14
N PHE A 313 20.42 12.14 8.46
CA PHE A 313 19.47 12.23 9.56
C PHE A 313 20.16 12.54 10.90
N TYR A 314 21.38 12.03 11.09
CA TYR A 314 22.17 12.21 12.33
C TYR A 314 23.03 13.48 12.33
N TYR A 315 22.90 14.34 11.32
CA TYR A 315 23.46 15.69 11.30
C TYR A 315 22.39 16.68 11.79
N GLN A 316 22.73 17.52 12.79
CA GLN A 316 21.85 18.61 13.25
C GLN A 316 20.45 18.09 13.65
N VAL A 317 20.41 16.97 14.36
CA VAL A 317 19.18 16.21 14.57
C VAL A 317 18.17 17.01 15.39
N ASP A 318 16.95 17.08 14.88
CA ASP A 318 15.78 17.56 15.61
C ASP A 318 15.65 16.78 16.94
N PRO A 319 15.82 17.42 18.11
CA PRO A 319 15.82 16.71 19.38
C PRO A 319 14.52 15.92 19.62
N THR A 320 13.39 16.43 19.10
CA THR A 320 12.07 15.78 19.22
C THR A 320 11.96 14.47 18.45
N LYS A 321 12.88 14.22 17.51
CA LYS A 321 12.99 12.97 16.75
C LYS A 321 14.08 12.06 17.32
N LEU A 322 15.22 12.63 17.72
CA LEU A 322 16.33 11.88 18.33
C LEU A 322 15.93 11.22 19.66
N ILE A 323 15.10 11.88 20.47
CA ILE A 323 14.65 11.38 21.79
C ILE A 323 13.88 10.04 21.73
N TYR A 324 13.36 9.64 20.57
CA TYR A 324 12.73 8.31 20.41
C TYR A 324 13.73 7.15 20.52
N THR A 325 14.99 7.40 20.16
CA THR A 325 16.07 6.40 20.15
C THR A 325 17.15 6.67 21.19
N HIS A 326 17.45 7.94 21.52
CA HIS A 326 18.55 8.33 22.40
C HIS A 326 18.05 9.02 23.68
N TYR A 327 18.42 8.51 24.86
CA TYR A 327 18.10 9.12 26.16
C TYR A 327 19.40 9.53 26.88
N PRO A 328 19.67 10.84 27.07
CA PRO A 328 20.88 11.31 27.74
C PRO A 328 20.82 11.12 29.27
N PHE A 329 21.97 10.99 29.91
CA PHE A 329 22.09 10.94 31.38
C PHE A 329 21.90 12.29 32.09
N GLU A 330 21.66 13.37 31.33
CA GLU A 330 21.38 14.69 31.85
C GLU A 330 20.26 15.33 31.01
N ASP A 331 19.08 15.53 31.61
CA ASP A 331 17.87 15.96 30.91
C ASP A 331 18.03 17.28 30.12
N ALA A 332 18.95 18.15 30.54
CA ALA A 332 19.28 19.37 29.81
C ALA A 332 19.78 19.10 28.37
N TRP A 333 20.49 18.00 28.14
CA TRP A 333 20.96 17.57 26.82
C TRP A 333 19.90 16.87 25.98
N GLN A 334 18.68 16.68 26.49
CA GLN A 334 17.54 16.33 25.63
C GLN A 334 17.19 17.48 24.69
N LEU A 335 17.54 18.72 25.03
CA LEU A 335 17.17 19.94 24.27
C LEU A 335 15.65 20.02 24.01
N ILE A 336 14.85 19.59 25.00
CA ILE A 336 13.38 19.61 24.98
C ILE A 336 12.88 20.24 26.31
N ASP A 337 11.76 20.95 26.28
CA ASP A 337 11.12 21.57 27.46
C ASP A 337 9.60 21.36 27.48
N PRO A 338 9.00 20.68 28.48
CA PRO A 338 9.66 19.92 29.55
C PRO A 338 10.37 18.66 29.02
N SER A 339 11.36 18.14 29.76
CA SER A 339 12.07 16.92 29.40
C SER A 339 11.15 15.68 29.36
N VAL A 340 11.45 14.77 28.45
CA VAL A 340 10.86 13.44 28.37
C VAL A 340 11.40 12.58 29.52
N SER A 341 10.52 11.83 30.18
CA SER A 341 10.94 10.92 31.25
C SER A 341 11.50 9.60 30.69
N ILE A 342 12.45 8.99 31.41
CA ILE A 342 12.94 7.63 31.11
C ILE A 342 11.81 6.59 31.08
N VAL A 343 10.71 6.81 31.82
CA VAL A 343 9.53 5.95 31.80
C VAL A 343 8.85 5.99 30.43
N SER A 344 8.56 7.19 29.92
CA SER A 344 7.97 7.41 28.59
C SER A 344 8.89 6.88 27.48
N PHE A 345 10.19 7.15 27.58
CA PHE A 345 11.19 6.61 26.65
C PHE A 345 11.16 5.08 26.56
N ALA A 346 11.01 4.40 27.71
CA ALA A 346 11.00 2.94 27.80
C ALA A 346 9.69 2.31 27.28
N THR A 347 8.55 3.00 27.37
CA THR A 347 7.25 2.47 26.91
C THR A 347 6.98 2.74 25.44
N TRP A 348 7.51 3.83 24.86
CA TRP A 348 7.34 4.20 23.44
C TRP A 348 7.89 3.17 22.44
N PRO A 349 7.31 3.08 21.22
CA PRO A 349 7.83 2.24 20.13
C PRO A 349 9.25 2.65 19.75
N LEU A 350 9.94 1.76 19.04
CA LEU A 350 11.19 2.11 18.38
C LEU A 350 10.85 2.80 17.05
N LEU A 351 11.11 4.09 16.92
CA LEU A 351 10.99 4.85 15.66
C LEU A 351 12.38 5.07 15.05
N LYS A 352 12.52 4.83 13.74
CA LYS A 352 13.78 4.90 12.99
C LYS A 352 13.79 6.09 12.01
N PRO A 353 14.95 6.53 11.48
CA PRO A 353 15.05 7.70 10.59
C PRO A 353 14.00 7.74 9.47
N ALA A 354 13.78 6.61 8.82
CA ALA A 354 12.84 6.44 7.72
C ALA A 354 11.40 6.82 8.09
N PHE A 355 10.98 6.62 9.35
CA PHE A 355 9.65 7.03 9.82
C PHE A 355 9.44 8.54 9.67
N PHE A 356 10.45 9.31 10.06
CA PHE A 356 10.41 10.77 9.98
C PHE A 356 10.69 11.27 8.56
N GLN A 357 11.62 10.64 7.84
CA GLN A 357 11.96 10.98 6.44
C GLN A 357 10.73 10.83 5.53
N TYR A 358 10.01 9.71 5.61
CA TYR A 358 8.77 9.49 4.88
C TYR A 358 7.55 10.27 5.43
N GLY A 359 7.73 11.10 6.48
CA GLY A 359 6.68 11.96 7.03
C GLY A 359 5.57 11.21 7.77
N LEU A 360 5.86 10.04 8.34
CA LEU A 360 4.89 9.27 9.10
C LEU A 360 4.66 9.89 10.49
N SER A 361 3.50 9.62 11.09
CA SER A 361 3.21 9.95 12.49
C SER A 361 2.32 8.91 13.16
N LEU A 362 2.44 8.79 14.48
CA LEU A 362 1.66 7.84 15.26
C LEU A 362 0.18 8.23 15.26
N PHE A 363 -0.72 7.25 15.15
CA PHE A 363 -2.16 7.51 15.09
C PHE A 363 -2.97 6.66 16.07
N SER A 364 -2.92 5.31 16.00
CA SER A 364 -3.73 4.48 16.93
C SER A 364 -3.02 4.09 18.22
N TYR A 365 -1.67 4.00 18.23
CA TYR A 365 -0.89 3.61 19.41
C TYR A 365 0.38 4.45 19.55
N GLN A 366 0.49 5.16 20.69
CA GLN A 366 1.69 5.91 21.08
C GLN A 366 2.65 5.06 21.96
N GLU A 367 2.16 3.99 22.57
CA GLU A 367 2.98 3.04 23.33
C GLU A 367 3.45 1.88 22.44
N GLY A 368 4.69 1.45 22.65
CA GLY A 368 5.35 0.38 21.92
C GLY A 368 4.90 -1.03 22.34
N ILE A 369 4.36 -1.18 23.54
CA ILE A 369 3.74 -2.43 24.00
C ILE A 369 2.21 -2.34 23.81
N ILE A 370 1.67 -3.16 22.93
CA ILE A 370 0.23 -3.22 22.63
C ILE A 370 -0.33 -4.55 23.10
N ALA A 371 -1.34 -4.54 23.98
CA ALA A 371 -2.02 -5.74 24.44
C ALA A 371 -3.38 -5.93 23.75
N VAL A 372 -3.61 -7.09 23.14
CA VAL A 372 -4.86 -7.46 22.45
C VAL A 372 -5.26 -8.90 22.76
N GLU A 373 -6.45 -9.32 22.36
CA GLU A 373 -6.86 -10.73 22.46
C GLU A 373 -6.25 -11.56 21.31
N ASN A 374 -6.82 -11.44 20.10
CA ASN A 374 -6.36 -12.11 18.88
C ASN A 374 -6.37 -11.22 17.62
N LEU A 375 -6.78 -9.95 17.72
CA LEU A 375 -6.84 -9.00 16.60
C LEU A 375 -6.17 -7.67 16.99
N LEU A 376 -5.28 -7.17 16.14
CA LEU A 376 -4.68 -5.84 16.23
C LEU A 376 -5.06 -5.02 14.98
N VAL A 377 -5.48 -3.77 15.19
CA VAL A 377 -5.63 -2.77 14.13
C VAL A 377 -4.73 -1.58 14.45
N LEU A 378 -3.59 -1.48 13.77
CA LEU A 378 -2.58 -0.44 13.96
C LEU A 378 -2.66 0.57 12.81
N LYS A 379 -2.94 1.84 13.11
CA LYS A 379 -2.93 2.94 12.13
C LYS A 379 -1.70 3.82 12.30
N LEU A 380 -1.08 4.18 11.17
CA LEU A 380 -0.04 5.22 11.07
C LEU A 380 -0.53 6.31 10.12
N LYS A 381 -0.40 7.58 10.51
CA LYS A 381 -0.68 8.73 9.63
C LYS A 381 0.44 8.91 8.62
N ILE A 382 0.06 9.41 7.45
CA ILE A 382 0.94 9.74 6.32
C ILE A 382 0.72 11.22 5.98
N LEU A 383 1.74 11.94 5.54
CA LEU A 383 1.56 13.26 4.90
C LEU A 383 0.64 13.11 3.67
N PRO A 384 -0.37 13.99 3.46
CA PRO A 384 -1.27 13.89 2.30
C PRO A 384 -0.54 13.86 0.94
N GLU A 385 0.58 14.59 0.83
CA GLU A 385 1.47 14.59 -0.33
C GLU A 385 2.23 13.28 -0.58
N ASN A 386 2.25 12.35 0.39
CA ASN A 386 2.88 11.03 0.29
C ASN A 386 1.88 9.87 0.11
N ILE A 387 0.57 10.15 0.12
CA ILE A 387 -0.47 9.19 -0.28
C ILE A 387 -0.22 8.77 -1.73
N GLY A 388 -0.28 7.47 -2.01
CA GLY A 388 0.05 6.89 -3.33
C GLY A 388 1.55 6.88 -3.68
N LYS A 389 2.41 7.59 -2.95
CA LYS A 389 3.87 7.59 -3.14
C LYS A 389 4.63 6.66 -2.19
N LEU A 390 4.00 6.25 -1.08
CA LEU A 390 4.58 5.32 -0.11
C LEU A 390 3.93 3.95 -0.20
N LEU A 391 4.78 2.93 -0.04
CA LEU A 391 4.43 1.53 -0.11
C LEU A 391 4.95 0.85 1.16
N PHE A 392 4.18 -0.08 1.71
CA PHE A 392 4.42 -0.65 3.03
C PHE A 392 4.63 -2.17 2.98
N THR A 393 5.35 -2.68 3.97
CA THR A 393 5.37 -4.11 4.30
C THR A 393 5.65 -4.27 5.80
N TYR A 394 5.58 -5.49 6.32
CA TYR A 394 5.80 -5.77 7.73
C TYR A 394 6.47 -7.13 7.93
N GLN A 395 7.04 -7.34 9.12
CA GLN A 395 7.40 -8.64 9.64
C GLN A 395 6.74 -8.83 11.01
N LEU A 396 6.13 -10.00 11.23
CA LEU A 396 5.46 -10.37 12.48
C LEU A 396 6.00 -11.73 12.96
N ASN A 397 6.75 -11.72 14.06
CA ASN A 397 7.42 -12.90 14.62
C ASN A 397 6.90 -13.17 16.04
N LEU A 398 6.68 -14.44 16.41
CA LEU A 398 6.29 -14.83 17.78
C LEU A 398 7.55 -15.11 18.61
N GLU A 399 7.74 -14.43 19.76
CA GLU A 399 8.91 -14.66 20.61
C GLU A 399 8.99 -16.11 21.10
N GLY A 400 10.21 -16.66 21.16
CA GLY A 400 10.46 -18.08 21.46
C GLY A 400 10.24 -19.04 20.28
N PHE A 401 9.54 -18.60 19.24
CA PHE A 401 9.40 -19.28 17.96
C PHE A 401 10.12 -18.47 16.86
N GLY A 402 10.05 -18.92 15.61
CA GLY A 402 10.60 -18.17 14.47
C GLY A 402 9.63 -17.12 13.93
N ASN A 403 9.75 -16.81 12.63
CA ASN A 403 8.60 -16.40 11.84
C ASN A 403 7.45 -17.40 12.05
N ILE A 404 6.21 -16.95 11.88
CA ILE A 404 5.01 -17.80 12.00
C ILE A 404 4.86 -18.69 10.75
N ASP A 405 5.84 -19.58 10.51
CA ASP A 405 5.93 -20.47 9.34
C ASP A 405 4.92 -21.64 9.45
N MET A 406 3.62 -21.33 9.52
CA MET A 406 2.51 -22.27 9.39
C MET A 406 2.12 -22.47 7.92
N GLY A 407 3.03 -23.06 7.16
CA GLY A 407 2.81 -23.47 5.77
C GLY A 407 2.99 -22.36 4.73
N SER A 408 4.12 -22.42 4.02
CA SER A 408 4.41 -21.89 2.67
C SER A 408 4.12 -20.41 2.31
N SER A 409 3.48 -19.60 3.14
CA SER A 409 3.27 -18.16 2.89
C SER A 409 3.42 -17.33 4.17
N LYS A 410 4.48 -16.49 4.19
CA LYS A 410 5.03 -15.87 5.41
C LYS A 410 4.27 -14.63 5.92
N THR A 411 3.11 -14.30 5.34
CA THR A 411 2.39 -13.05 5.59
C THR A 411 0.89 -13.20 5.87
N ARG A 412 0.27 -14.37 5.72
CA ARG A 412 -1.22 -14.51 5.75
C ARG A 412 -1.90 -14.18 7.09
N PHE A 413 -1.18 -13.75 8.11
CA PHE A 413 -1.70 -13.28 9.39
C PHE A 413 -1.75 -11.74 9.50
N GLY A 414 -1.35 -11.02 8.46
CA GLY A 414 -1.53 -9.56 8.37
C GLY A 414 -2.04 -9.11 7.01
N MET A 415 -2.71 -7.97 7.00
CA MET A 415 -3.01 -7.18 5.80
C MET A 415 -2.75 -5.71 6.09
N HIS A 416 -2.57 -4.90 5.06
CA HIS A 416 -2.64 -3.45 5.17
C HIS A 416 -3.40 -2.83 3.99
N GLU A 417 -3.98 -1.66 4.24
CA GLU A 417 -4.68 -0.83 3.26
C GLU A 417 -4.31 0.64 3.50
N ILE A 418 -4.25 1.45 2.43
CA ILE A 418 -4.13 2.90 2.55
C ILE A 418 -5.54 3.49 2.50
N THR A 419 -5.84 4.39 3.43
CA THR A 419 -7.11 5.13 3.50
C THR A 419 -6.82 6.61 3.21
N PRO A 420 -6.97 7.08 1.96
CA PRO A 420 -6.67 8.47 1.59
C PRO A 420 -7.47 9.50 2.38
N GLU A 421 -8.75 9.18 2.65
CA GLU A 421 -9.71 10.01 3.38
C GLU A 421 -9.25 10.33 4.82
N GLU A 422 -8.65 9.35 5.51
CA GLU A 422 -8.04 9.53 6.83
C GLU A 422 -6.57 9.99 6.75
N SER A 423 -5.98 10.04 5.56
CA SER A 423 -4.54 10.22 5.31
C SER A 423 -3.68 9.26 6.17
N CYS A 424 -4.03 7.97 6.16
CA CYS A 424 -3.36 6.95 6.98
C CYS A 424 -3.19 5.61 6.24
N VAL A 425 -2.28 4.78 6.75
CA VAL A 425 -2.23 3.34 6.46
C VAL A 425 -2.77 2.57 7.66
N VAL A 426 -3.62 1.58 7.40
CA VAL A 426 -4.27 0.72 8.39
C VAL A 426 -3.72 -0.69 8.24
N PHE A 427 -2.96 -1.16 9.23
CA PHE A 427 -2.50 -2.54 9.33
C PHE A 427 -3.48 -3.34 10.20
N ARG A 428 -3.87 -4.54 9.74
CA ARG A 428 -4.77 -5.46 10.48
C ARG A 428 -4.07 -6.80 10.64
N PHE A 429 -3.84 -7.23 11.88
CA PHE A 429 -3.16 -8.49 12.20
C PHE A 429 -4.06 -9.43 13.00
N ARG A 430 -4.13 -10.68 12.55
CA ARG A 430 -4.77 -11.80 13.24
C ARG A 430 -3.69 -12.61 13.93
N LEU A 431 -3.72 -12.70 15.25
CA LEU A 431 -2.68 -13.34 16.05
C LEU A 431 -3.12 -14.78 16.35
N PRO A 432 -2.53 -15.80 15.68
CA PRO A 432 -3.07 -17.17 15.72
C PRO A 432 -2.77 -17.92 17.03
N LYS A 433 -1.89 -17.37 17.88
CA LYS A 433 -1.48 -17.96 19.15
C LYS A 433 -1.39 -16.87 20.21
N LYS A 434 -1.43 -17.30 21.46
CA LYS A 434 -1.09 -16.49 22.64
C LYS A 434 0.42 -16.29 22.71
N GLY A 435 0.86 -15.15 23.26
CA GLY A 435 2.27 -14.82 23.45
C GLY A 435 2.64 -13.42 22.98
N ASP A 436 3.93 -13.09 23.08
CA ASP A 436 4.47 -11.80 22.64
C ASP A 436 4.98 -11.88 21.20
N TYR A 437 4.51 -10.97 20.35
CA TYR A 437 4.97 -10.83 18.98
C TYR A 437 5.86 -9.60 18.82
N ASN A 438 6.98 -9.71 18.10
CA ASN A 438 7.65 -8.52 17.55
C ASN A 438 7.04 -8.19 16.17
N LEU A 439 6.57 -6.96 16.02
CA LEU A 439 6.01 -6.38 14.81
C LEU A 439 6.94 -5.27 14.32
N VAL A 440 7.58 -5.47 13.18
CA VAL A 440 8.37 -4.45 12.47
C VAL A 440 7.57 -4.00 11.25
N ILE A 441 7.38 -2.69 11.09
CA ILE A 441 6.83 -2.10 9.86
C ILE A 441 7.96 -1.47 9.06
N TYR A 442 7.89 -1.65 7.74
CA TYR A 442 8.80 -1.07 6.76
C TYR A 442 8.02 -0.23 5.75
N ALA A 443 8.67 0.77 5.18
CA ALA A 443 8.14 1.57 4.08
C ALA A 443 9.22 1.82 3.01
N ARG A 444 8.78 2.19 1.81
CA ARG A 444 9.61 2.73 0.74
C ARG A 444 8.82 3.75 -0.08
N HIS A 445 9.49 4.67 -0.76
CA HIS A 445 8.88 5.40 -1.86
C HIS A 445 8.74 4.53 -3.11
N ALA A 446 7.71 4.80 -3.93
CA ALA A 446 7.60 4.24 -5.27
C ALA A 446 8.87 4.59 -6.08
N GLY A 447 9.48 3.58 -6.71
CA GLY A 447 10.79 3.69 -7.38
C GLY A 447 12.01 3.34 -6.51
N GLU A 448 11.93 3.36 -5.18
CA GLU A 448 13.00 2.82 -4.31
C GLU A 448 13.01 1.29 -4.39
N GLN A 449 14.20 0.68 -4.42
CA GLN A 449 14.36 -0.79 -4.53
C GLN A 449 14.27 -1.53 -3.18
N LEU A 450 14.56 -0.85 -2.07
CA LEU A 450 14.67 -1.45 -0.74
C LEU A 450 13.64 -0.84 0.21
N PHE A 451 13.12 -1.67 1.10
CA PHE A 451 12.24 -1.25 2.18
C PHE A 451 13.07 -0.85 3.41
N SER A 452 12.91 0.39 3.86
CA SER A 452 13.51 0.89 5.10
C SER A 452 12.61 0.56 6.29
N ASP A 453 13.19 0.17 7.42
CA ASP A 453 12.47 -0.07 8.66
C ASP A 453 12.04 1.26 9.30
N VAL A 454 10.73 1.43 9.53
CA VAL A 454 10.17 2.68 10.07
C VAL A 454 9.88 2.60 11.56
N CYS A 455 9.19 1.54 12.02
CA CYS A 455 8.89 1.40 13.44
C CYS A 455 8.73 -0.05 13.90
N GLU A 456 9.03 -0.29 15.19
CA GLU A 456 8.82 -1.58 15.85
C GLU A 456 7.89 -1.47 17.07
N TYR A 457 7.08 -2.51 17.26
CA TYR A 457 6.13 -2.69 18.37
C TYR A 457 6.21 -4.11 18.93
N ARG A 458 5.99 -4.26 20.23
CA ARG A 458 5.73 -5.56 20.89
C ARG A 458 4.23 -5.73 21.09
N VAL A 459 3.67 -6.82 20.58
CA VAL A 459 2.22 -7.08 20.62
C VAL A 459 1.95 -8.32 21.47
N THR A 460 1.39 -8.13 22.67
CA THR A 460 1.05 -9.22 23.59
C THR A 460 -0.36 -9.73 23.29
N ALA A 461 -0.44 -10.91 22.66
CA ALA A 461 -1.69 -11.64 22.41
C ALA A 461 -2.12 -12.42 23.67
N LYS A 462 -3.31 -12.09 24.18
CA LYS A 462 -3.92 -12.68 25.39
C LYS A 462 -5.00 -13.72 25.11
N GLY A 463 -5.30 -13.99 23.85
CA GLY A 463 -6.32 -14.95 23.43
C GLY A 463 -6.13 -16.35 24.06
N LYS A 464 -7.23 -17.09 24.19
CA LYS A 464 -7.17 -18.49 24.64
C LYS A 464 -6.36 -19.31 23.63
N GLU A 465 -5.51 -20.20 24.14
CA GLU A 465 -5.01 -21.32 23.35
C GLU A 465 -6.21 -22.21 23.00
N GLY A 466 -6.37 -22.54 21.72
CA GLY A 466 -7.31 -23.59 21.30
C GLY A 466 -6.74 -24.97 21.63
N ASP A 467 -7.59 -26.00 21.70
CA ASP A 467 -7.20 -27.36 22.07
C ASP A 467 -6.00 -27.85 21.22
N ASP A 468 -4.84 -27.91 21.89
CA ASP A 468 -3.48 -28.42 21.60
C ASP A 468 -2.92 -28.38 20.14
N SER A 469 -3.62 -27.69 19.23
CA SER A 469 -3.38 -27.70 17.79
C SER A 469 -4.16 -26.62 17.04
N SER A 470 -5.31 -26.19 17.56
CA SER A 470 -6.20 -25.22 16.91
C SER A 470 -5.78 -23.76 17.12
N LEU A 471 -6.05 -22.92 16.12
CA LEU A 471 -5.58 -21.52 16.07
C LEU A 471 -6.60 -20.56 16.70
N ALA A 472 -6.12 -19.59 17.48
CA ALA A 472 -6.95 -18.54 18.08
C ALA A 472 -7.50 -17.51 17.06
N ALA A 473 -6.95 -17.50 15.85
CA ALA A 473 -7.47 -16.78 14.70
C ALA A 473 -7.04 -17.49 13.40
N LEU A 474 -7.92 -17.49 12.38
CA LEU A 474 -7.61 -18.02 11.06
C LEU A 474 -6.81 -17.00 10.22
N PRO A 475 -5.92 -17.45 9.32
CA PRO A 475 -5.26 -16.56 8.37
C PRO A 475 -6.27 -15.90 7.43
N PHE A 476 -5.88 -14.77 6.84
CA PHE A 476 -6.59 -14.19 5.70
C PHE A 476 -6.56 -15.15 4.48
N PRO A 477 -7.47 -14.99 3.50
CA PRO A 477 -7.44 -15.76 2.26
C PRO A 477 -6.09 -15.67 1.52
N PRO A 478 -5.72 -16.67 0.70
CA PRO A 478 -4.35 -16.84 0.19
C PRO A 478 -3.98 -15.89 -0.98
N THR A 479 -3.83 -14.61 -0.66
CA THR A 479 -3.47 -13.56 -1.63
C THR A 479 -2.01 -13.59 -2.07
N ALA A 480 -1.73 -12.99 -3.23
CA ALA A 480 -0.37 -12.80 -3.75
C ALA A 480 0.46 -11.81 -2.92
N GLN A 481 -0.19 -10.85 -2.25
CA GLN A 481 0.46 -9.86 -1.39
C GLN A 481 -0.43 -9.47 -0.19
N ALA A 482 0.17 -8.77 0.77
CA ALA A 482 -0.52 -8.30 1.98
C ALA A 482 -1.14 -6.88 1.85
N ASN A 483 -0.86 -6.16 0.76
CA ASN A 483 -1.52 -4.89 0.43
C ASN A 483 -2.91 -5.14 -0.17
N TYR A 484 -3.92 -4.45 0.35
CA TYR A 484 -5.30 -4.45 -0.14
C TYR A 484 -5.69 -3.02 -0.54
N GLY A 485 -6.44 -2.90 -1.63
CA GLY A 485 -6.60 -1.65 -2.37
C GLY A 485 -5.88 -1.70 -3.74
N PRO A 486 -5.62 -0.54 -4.36
CA PRO A 486 -4.87 -0.45 -5.62
C PRO A 486 -3.39 -0.77 -5.43
N THR A 487 -2.73 -1.20 -6.51
CA THR A 487 -1.28 -1.42 -6.58
C THR A 487 -0.57 -0.35 -7.40
N GLU A 488 0.78 -0.37 -7.42
CA GLU A 488 1.59 0.39 -8.38
C GLU A 488 1.08 0.24 -9.83
N LYS A 489 0.54 -0.93 -10.20
CA LYS A 489 0.01 -1.20 -11.55
C LYS A 489 -1.40 -0.65 -11.81
N ALA A 490 -2.27 -0.48 -10.81
CA ALA A 490 -3.51 0.26 -11.03
C ALA A 490 -3.22 1.73 -11.35
N VAL A 491 -2.24 2.34 -10.67
CA VAL A 491 -1.81 3.72 -10.94
C VAL A 491 -1.14 3.82 -12.32
N GLU A 492 -0.24 2.90 -12.66
CA GLU A 492 0.44 2.86 -13.97
C GLU A 492 -0.54 2.72 -15.15
N PHE A 493 -1.62 1.94 -14.98
CA PHE A 493 -2.66 1.76 -16.00
C PHE A 493 -3.81 2.77 -15.90
N GLY A 494 -3.73 3.77 -15.01
CA GLY A 494 -4.79 4.78 -14.84
C GLY A 494 -6.15 4.22 -14.45
N LEU A 495 -6.19 3.12 -13.68
CA LEU A 495 -7.41 2.41 -13.28
C LEU A 495 -7.94 2.93 -11.93
N GLU A 496 -9.21 3.32 -11.88
CA GLU A 496 -9.91 3.72 -10.65
C GLU A 496 -11.19 2.88 -10.42
N THR A 497 -11.67 2.86 -9.18
CA THR A 497 -12.97 2.28 -8.81
C THR A 497 -14.09 3.32 -8.88
N LEU A 498 -15.34 2.88 -8.95
CA LEU A 498 -16.54 3.72 -8.78
C LEU A 498 -17.42 3.13 -7.66
N PRO A 499 -17.65 3.83 -6.53
CA PRO A 499 -17.16 5.18 -6.20
C PRO A 499 -15.63 5.27 -6.13
N ARG A 500 -15.08 6.43 -6.50
CA ARG A 500 -13.62 6.66 -6.46
C ARG A 500 -13.10 6.52 -5.03
N GLY A 501 -12.01 5.78 -4.86
CA GLY A 501 -11.44 5.47 -3.54
C GLY A 501 -12.13 4.34 -2.78
N MET A 502 -12.91 3.48 -3.44
CA MET A 502 -13.70 2.42 -2.77
C MET A 502 -12.86 1.58 -1.80
N HIS A 503 -13.28 1.55 -0.53
CA HIS A 503 -12.62 0.84 0.56
C HIS A 503 -12.46 -0.66 0.23
N PRO A 504 -11.27 -1.29 0.41
CA PRO A 504 -11.02 -2.63 -0.11
C PRO A 504 -11.64 -3.75 0.72
N LEU A 505 -12.05 -3.48 1.96
CA LEU A 505 -12.93 -4.35 2.75
C LEU A 505 -14.40 -4.13 2.38
N ILE A 506 -15.04 -5.14 1.78
CA ILE A 506 -16.43 -5.12 1.29
C ILE A 506 -17.28 -6.13 2.08
N LYS A 507 -18.49 -5.75 2.49
CA LYS A 507 -19.48 -6.68 3.08
C LYS A 507 -20.53 -7.09 2.04
N SER A 508 -20.86 -8.38 1.98
CA SER A 508 -21.86 -8.95 1.08
C SER A 508 -22.99 -9.67 1.84
N PRO A 509 -24.12 -9.00 2.12
CA PRO A 509 -25.26 -9.60 2.82
C PRO A 509 -26.15 -10.50 1.94
N LYS A 510 -25.70 -10.81 0.70
CA LYS A 510 -26.48 -11.56 -0.30
C LYS A 510 -25.64 -12.55 -1.14
N GLY A 511 -24.38 -12.79 -0.78
CA GLY A 511 -23.48 -13.65 -1.56
C GLY A 511 -23.16 -13.12 -2.97
N THR A 512 -23.28 -11.80 -3.18
CA THR A 512 -22.96 -11.13 -4.44
C THR A 512 -22.27 -9.80 -4.19
N VAL A 513 -21.26 -9.47 -4.98
CA VAL A 513 -20.58 -8.17 -4.99
C VAL A 513 -20.50 -7.65 -6.41
N GLU A 514 -20.76 -6.36 -6.60
CA GLU A 514 -20.55 -5.65 -7.86
C GLU A 514 -19.52 -4.54 -7.64
N ILE A 515 -18.47 -4.53 -8.46
CA ILE A 515 -17.42 -3.50 -8.48
C ILE A 515 -17.38 -2.89 -9.88
N ARG A 516 -17.38 -1.56 -9.95
CA ARG A 516 -17.20 -0.80 -11.19
C ARG A 516 -15.79 -0.22 -11.24
N PHE A 517 -15.17 -0.30 -12.40
CA PHE A 517 -13.88 0.30 -12.70
C PHE A 517 -14.01 1.30 -13.87
N ILE A 518 -13.29 2.40 -13.77
CA ILE A 518 -13.23 3.49 -14.76
C ILE A 518 -11.77 3.84 -15.03
N ALA A 519 -11.51 4.50 -16.17
CA ALA A 519 -10.27 5.22 -16.34
C ALA A 519 -10.24 6.47 -15.42
N ALA A 520 -9.06 6.80 -14.89
CA ALA A 520 -8.84 7.97 -14.06
C ALA A 520 -9.15 9.28 -14.82
N GLU A 521 -8.77 9.32 -16.09
CA GLU A 521 -9.03 10.37 -17.07
C GLU A 521 -9.99 9.83 -18.15
N VAL A 522 -10.99 10.62 -18.54
CA VAL A 522 -12.08 10.16 -19.43
C VAL A 522 -11.61 9.91 -20.89
N GLU A 523 -10.47 10.46 -21.27
CA GLU A 523 -9.88 10.31 -22.61
C GLU A 523 -9.10 9.01 -22.79
N ASN A 524 -8.73 8.33 -21.69
CA ASN A 524 -7.93 7.10 -21.74
C ASN A 524 -8.81 5.85 -21.87
N PRO A 525 -8.45 4.88 -22.74
CA PRO A 525 -9.17 3.61 -22.85
C PRO A 525 -8.98 2.77 -21.59
N ILE A 526 -10.02 2.04 -21.18
CA ILE A 526 -9.97 1.23 -19.96
C ILE A 526 -9.06 -0.01 -20.17
N PRO A 527 -8.13 -0.29 -19.23
CA PRO A 527 -7.32 -1.50 -19.25
C PRO A 527 -8.16 -2.77 -19.29
N ARG A 528 -7.78 -3.75 -20.11
CA ARG A 528 -8.41 -5.08 -20.16
C ARG A 528 -8.28 -5.73 -18.79
N LEU A 529 -9.39 -6.08 -18.15
CA LEU A 529 -9.39 -6.68 -16.81
C LEU A 529 -9.58 -8.20 -16.86
N THR A 530 -9.12 -8.87 -15.81
CA THR A 530 -9.54 -10.21 -15.42
C THR A 530 -9.46 -10.32 -13.90
N ALA A 531 -10.10 -11.30 -13.28
CA ALA A 531 -10.10 -11.41 -11.82
C ALA A 531 -10.16 -12.86 -11.32
N ARG A 532 -9.69 -13.06 -10.08
CA ARG A 532 -9.64 -14.36 -9.41
C ARG A 532 -10.19 -14.24 -8.00
N LEU A 533 -11.14 -15.11 -7.68
CA LEU A 533 -11.72 -15.24 -6.35
C LEU A 533 -10.99 -16.35 -5.59
N LYS A 534 -10.67 -16.12 -4.30
CA LYS A 534 -9.94 -17.06 -3.43
C LYS A 534 -10.58 -17.07 -2.05
N SER A 535 -10.75 -18.23 -1.44
CA SER A 535 -11.20 -18.36 -0.04
C SER A 535 -10.22 -19.21 0.78
N LEU A 536 -10.40 -19.23 2.10
CA LEU A 536 -9.84 -20.24 2.99
C LEU A 536 -10.81 -21.41 3.21
N SER A 537 -12.13 -21.13 3.20
CA SER A 537 -13.19 -22.12 3.49
C SER A 537 -13.61 -22.89 2.24
N VAL A 538 -13.75 -22.19 1.12
CA VAL A 538 -14.25 -22.75 -0.14
C VAL A 538 -13.10 -23.24 -1.03
N LYS A 539 -13.26 -24.42 -1.64
CA LYS A 539 -12.30 -25.01 -2.58
C LYS A 539 -12.11 -24.15 -3.84
N PRO A 540 -10.89 -24.03 -4.41
CA PRO A 540 -10.65 -23.31 -5.67
C PRO A 540 -11.54 -23.76 -6.84
N GLU A 541 -11.80 -25.07 -6.94
CA GLU A 541 -12.70 -25.71 -7.92
C GLU A 541 -14.11 -25.09 -7.97
N LEU A 542 -14.59 -24.53 -6.85
CA LEU A 542 -15.91 -23.91 -6.70
C LEU A 542 -15.85 -22.38 -6.78
N LEU A 543 -14.67 -21.80 -7.02
CA LEU A 543 -14.43 -20.36 -7.21
C LEU A 543 -14.03 -20.03 -8.65
N GLU A 544 -13.65 -21.04 -9.43
CA GLU A 544 -13.62 -20.95 -10.88
C GLU A 544 -14.99 -20.52 -11.42
N ASN A 545 -14.99 -19.67 -12.44
CA ASN A 545 -16.18 -19.16 -13.11
C ASN A 545 -17.18 -18.34 -12.23
N CYS A 546 -16.87 -18.10 -10.95
CA CYS A 546 -17.68 -17.28 -10.03
C CYS A 546 -17.60 -15.77 -10.27
N VAL A 547 -16.85 -15.30 -11.29
CA VAL A 547 -16.72 -13.88 -11.63
C VAL A 547 -17.17 -13.63 -13.07
N LEU A 548 -18.18 -12.77 -13.21
CA LEU A 548 -18.67 -12.23 -14.47
C LEU A 548 -18.08 -10.82 -14.65
N LEU A 549 -17.28 -10.64 -15.70
CA LEU A 549 -16.80 -9.33 -16.15
C LEU A 549 -17.57 -8.91 -17.41
N ARG A 550 -17.84 -7.63 -17.57
CA ARG A 550 -18.43 -7.02 -18.77
C ARG A 550 -18.04 -5.55 -18.87
N ASP A 551 -17.96 -5.01 -20.06
CA ASP A 551 -17.73 -3.59 -20.30
C ASP A 551 -19.04 -2.92 -20.74
N ILE A 552 -19.33 -1.74 -20.19
CA ILE A 552 -20.57 -0.99 -20.47
C ILE A 552 -20.26 0.50 -20.64
N GLU A 553 -21.14 1.24 -21.31
CA GLU A 553 -21.19 2.70 -21.22
C GLU A 553 -22.29 3.12 -20.23
N ALA A 554 -22.00 4.03 -19.30
CA ALA A 554 -23.01 4.63 -18.44
C ALA A 554 -22.64 6.05 -17.97
N SER A 555 -23.67 6.87 -17.72
CA SER A 555 -23.52 8.26 -17.24
C SER A 555 -22.82 8.33 -15.89
N MET A 556 -21.77 9.16 -15.79
CA MET A 556 -21.16 9.51 -14.50
C MET A 556 -22.10 10.39 -13.66
N PRO A 557 -22.35 10.06 -12.38
CA PRO A 557 -23.15 10.88 -11.47
C PRO A 557 -22.38 12.12 -11.02
N THR A 558 -22.36 13.16 -11.84
CA THR A 558 -21.55 14.39 -11.62
C THR A 558 -22.17 15.42 -10.69
N THR A 559 -23.48 15.34 -10.45
CA THR A 559 -24.24 16.27 -9.59
C THR A 559 -25.40 15.57 -8.89
N GLY A 560 -25.92 16.16 -7.81
CA GLY A 560 -27.13 15.64 -7.14
C GLY A 560 -28.38 15.59 -8.04
N VAL A 561 -28.43 16.38 -9.11
CA VAL A 561 -29.47 16.26 -10.15
C VAL A 561 -29.18 15.07 -11.06
N SER A 562 -27.93 14.92 -11.53
CA SER A 562 -27.48 13.78 -12.35
C SER A 562 -27.76 12.41 -11.68
N VAL A 563 -27.60 12.31 -10.36
CA VAL A 563 -27.97 11.12 -9.56
C VAL A 563 -29.48 10.81 -9.62
N LEU A 564 -30.33 11.83 -9.72
CA LEU A 564 -31.79 11.71 -9.74
C LEU A 564 -32.38 11.57 -11.16
N THR A 565 -31.66 12.02 -12.20
CA THR A 565 -32.13 12.04 -13.59
C THR A 565 -31.38 11.09 -14.52
N GLY A 566 -30.26 10.52 -14.09
CA GLY A 566 -29.36 9.73 -14.94
C GLY A 566 -28.60 10.54 -16.00
N THR A 567 -28.70 11.87 -15.99
CA THR A 567 -28.13 12.73 -17.04
C THR A 567 -26.73 13.22 -16.69
N GLY A 568 -25.75 12.80 -17.46
CA GLY A 568 -24.32 13.15 -17.34
C GLY A 568 -23.56 12.58 -18.53
N PRO A 569 -22.25 12.85 -18.67
CA PRO A 569 -21.44 12.25 -19.72
C PRO A 569 -21.35 10.74 -19.51
N CYS A 570 -21.71 9.97 -20.53
CA CYS A 570 -21.46 8.54 -20.56
C CYS A 570 -19.95 8.28 -20.66
N VAL A 571 -19.45 7.40 -19.80
CA VAL A 571 -18.07 6.90 -19.84
C VAL A 571 -18.08 5.39 -20.01
N PRO A 572 -17.07 4.79 -20.65
CA PRO A 572 -16.84 3.36 -20.55
C PRO A 572 -16.57 2.99 -19.08
N MET A 573 -17.00 1.81 -18.67
CA MET A 573 -16.67 1.22 -17.37
C MET A 573 -16.70 -0.31 -17.41
N SER A 574 -15.69 -0.95 -16.83
CA SER A 574 -15.69 -2.41 -16.62
C SER A 574 -16.42 -2.74 -15.33
N VAL A 575 -17.40 -3.65 -15.40
CA VAL A 575 -18.24 -4.04 -14.26
C VAL A 575 -18.06 -5.51 -13.92
N LEU A 576 -17.39 -5.74 -12.79
CA LEU A 576 -17.12 -7.05 -12.21
C LEU A 576 -18.28 -7.43 -11.27
N ASN A 577 -18.90 -8.58 -11.48
CA ASN A 577 -19.81 -9.21 -10.53
C ASN A 577 -19.22 -10.53 -10.02
N ALA A 578 -19.04 -10.65 -8.71
CA ALA A 578 -18.63 -11.89 -8.05
C ALA A 578 -19.84 -12.55 -7.38
N TYR A 579 -20.03 -13.84 -7.66
CA TYR A 579 -21.02 -14.72 -7.05
C TYR A 579 -20.32 -15.60 -6.02
N LEU A 580 -20.69 -15.48 -4.75
CA LEU A 580 -20.00 -16.11 -3.63
C LEU A 580 -20.80 -17.36 -3.22
N PRO A 581 -20.30 -18.60 -3.40
CA PRO A 581 -21.12 -19.79 -3.25
C PRO A 581 -21.57 -20.06 -1.80
N GLU A 582 -20.73 -19.72 -0.82
CA GLU A 582 -20.95 -19.96 0.61
C GLU A 582 -20.76 -18.67 1.44
N ALA A 583 -21.14 -18.68 2.71
CA ALA A 583 -20.80 -17.62 3.65
C ALA A 583 -19.32 -17.71 4.09
N GLY A 584 -18.69 -16.59 4.42
CA GLY A 584 -17.29 -16.52 4.86
C GLY A 584 -16.45 -15.48 4.12
N GLU A 585 -15.13 -15.65 4.17
CA GLU A 585 -14.17 -14.67 3.65
C GLU A 585 -13.62 -15.06 2.28
N TYR A 586 -13.54 -14.07 1.39
CA TYR A 586 -12.96 -14.20 0.06
C TYR A 586 -12.01 -13.05 -0.23
N ALA A 587 -10.84 -13.32 -0.79
CA ALA A 587 -10.06 -12.31 -1.48
C ALA A 587 -10.43 -12.29 -2.97
N LEU A 588 -10.60 -11.10 -3.52
CA LEU A 588 -10.78 -10.86 -4.95
C LEU A 588 -9.56 -10.11 -5.49
N GLU A 589 -8.77 -10.79 -6.30
CA GLU A 589 -7.61 -10.23 -7.00
C GLU A 589 -8.03 -9.81 -8.41
N VAL A 590 -7.92 -8.53 -8.73
CA VAL A 590 -8.22 -7.97 -10.05
C VAL A 590 -6.90 -7.64 -10.75
N TYR A 591 -6.73 -8.19 -11.94
CA TYR A 591 -5.56 -8.02 -12.78
C TYR A 591 -5.92 -7.19 -14.01
N ALA A 592 -4.97 -6.40 -14.51
CA ALA A 592 -5.14 -5.54 -15.68
C ALA A 592 -4.01 -5.74 -16.70
N ALA A 593 -4.33 -5.48 -17.97
CA ALA A 593 -3.40 -5.37 -19.08
C ALA A 593 -3.76 -4.14 -19.94
N PRO A 594 -2.81 -3.55 -20.70
CA PRO A 594 -3.08 -2.43 -21.61
C PRO A 594 -4.22 -2.71 -22.60
N ALA A 595 -4.95 -1.66 -22.97
CA ALA A 595 -6.14 -1.74 -23.82
C ALA A 595 -5.85 -2.01 -25.31
N GLY A 596 -4.60 -1.93 -25.76
CA GLY A 596 -4.23 -1.80 -27.18
C GLY A 596 -3.56 -3.01 -27.85
N SER A 597 -3.53 -4.19 -27.23
CA SER A 597 -2.88 -5.40 -27.78
C SER A 597 -3.88 -6.46 -28.28
N ASP A 598 -4.49 -6.18 -29.43
CA ASP A 598 -5.21 -7.16 -30.25
C ASP A 598 -4.31 -7.83 -31.30
N ASP A 599 -3.05 -7.41 -31.40
CA ASP A 599 -2.04 -8.08 -32.23
C ASP A 599 -1.72 -9.46 -31.63
N MET A 600 -2.22 -10.52 -32.29
CA MET A 600 -2.21 -11.91 -31.83
C MET A 600 -0.80 -12.57 -31.73
N THR A 601 0.25 -11.75 -31.81
CA THR A 601 1.67 -12.12 -31.79
C THR A 601 2.31 -11.94 -30.41
N GLU A 602 1.84 -11.02 -29.57
CA GLU A 602 2.41 -10.77 -28.23
C GLU A 602 1.33 -10.79 -27.12
N GLN A 603 1.28 -11.90 -26.37
CA GLN A 603 0.42 -12.03 -25.19
C GLN A 603 0.91 -11.11 -24.05
N THR A 604 0.38 -9.88 -24.01
CA THR A 604 0.73 -8.91 -22.96
C THR A 604 0.33 -9.45 -21.57
N PRO A 605 1.26 -9.56 -20.61
CA PRO A 605 0.95 -10.20 -19.33
C PRO A 605 0.03 -9.34 -18.46
N TYR A 606 -0.97 -9.99 -17.87
CA TYR A 606 -1.86 -9.40 -16.86
C TYR A 606 -1.13 -9.22 -15.53
N HIS A 607 -1.17 -8.02 -14.97
CA HIS A 607 -0.54 -7.68 -13.68
C HIS A 607 -1.60 -7.38 -12.61
N LEU A 608 -1.32 -7.72 -11.35
CA LEU A 608 -2.24 -7.47 -10.23
C LEU A 608 -2.43 -5.96 -10.02
N ALA A 609 -3.64 -5.46 -10.30
CA ALA A 609 -3.99 -4.04 -10.23
C ALA A 609 -4.73 -3.70 -8.92
N TRP A 610 -5.61 -4.57 -8.43
CA TRP A 610 -6.40 -4.34 -7.22
C TRP A 610 -6.58 -5.62 -6.40
N GLN A 611 -6.72 -5.48 -5.08
CA GLN A 611 -7.01 -6.59 -4.19
C GLN A 611 -8.04 -6.20 -3.13
N PHE A 612 -9.14 -6.95 -3.03
CA PHE A 612 -10.25 -6.72 -2.09
C PHE A 612 -10.37 -7.89 -1.10
N LEU A 613 -10.87 -7.61 0.10
CA LEU A 613 -11.34 -8.62 1.07
C LEU A 613 -12.86 -8.50 1.17
N ILE A 614 -13.56 -9.60 0.94
CA ILE A 614 -15.02 -9.67 0.91
C ILE A 614 -15.49 -10.56 2.07
N GLU A 615 -16.30 -9.99 2.96
CA GLU A 615 -17.01 -10.69 4.04
C GLU A 615 -18.43 -11.04 3.57
N ALA A 616 -18.72 -12.31 3.30
CA ALA A 616 -20.04 -12.78 2.88
C ALA A 616 -20.85 -13.32 4.08
N GLU A 617 -22.01 -12.71 4.35
CA GLU A 617 -22.91 -13.16 5.42
C GLU A 617 -23.75 -14.37 4.98
N THR A 618 -24.02 -14.48 3.67
CA THR A 618 -24.72 -15.60 3.03
C THR A 618 -24.06 -15.94 1.69
N GLY A 619 -24.20 -17.17 1.21
CA GLY A 619 -23.86 -17.53 -0.17
C GLY A 619 -25.02 -17.31 -1.16
N LYS A 620 -24.71 -17.10 -2.45
CA LYS A 620 -25.62 -17.29 -3.61
C LYS A 620 -25.06 -18.45 -4.45
N PRO A 621 -25.23 -19.72 -4.03
CA PRO A 621 -24.73 -20.87 -4.80
C PRO A 621 -25.44 -20.94 -6.16
N LEU A 622 -24.64 -21.19 -7.21
CA LEU A 622 -25.10 -21.36 -8.59
C LEU A 622 -24.66 -22.75 -9.09
N SER A 623 -25.36 -23.30 -10.10
CA SER A 623 -25.00 -24.59 -10.69
C SER A 623 -23.71 -24.48 -11.52
N MET A 624 -22.88 -25.52 -11.54
CA MET A 624 -21.64 -25.53 -12.33
C MET A 624 -21.87 -25.31 -13.85
N PRO A 625 -22.94 -25.85 -14.49
CA PRO A 625 -23.29 -25.49 -15.87
C PRO A 625 -23.58 -24.00 -16.05
N LEU A 626 -24.36 -23.39 -15.15
CA LEU A 626 -24.65 -21.96 -15.16
C LEU A 626 -23.38 -21.13 -14.97
N LEU A 627 -22.52 -21.47 -14.01
CA LEU A 627 -21.23 -20.78 -13.81
C LEU A 627 -20.36 -20.84 -15.07
N SER A 628 -20.22 -22.02 -15.67
CA SER A 628 -19.47 -22.21 -16.93
C SER A 628 -20.00 -21.32 -18.06
N ARG A 629 -21.34 -21.23 -18.21
CA ARG A 629 -21.99 -20.30 -19.16
C ARG A 629 -21.72 -18.83 -18.80
N LEU A 630 -21.75 -18.46 -17.52
CA LEU A 630 -21.53 -17.09 -17.03
C LEU A 630 -20.07 -16.61 -17.16
N ALA A 631 -19.10 -17.52 -17.23
CA ALA A 631 -17.69 -17.16 -17.45
C ALA A 631 -17.27 -17.17 -18.94
N THR A 632 -18.09 -17.74 -19.82
CA THR A 632 -17.83 -17.82 -21.27
C THR A 632 -18.76 -16.94 -22.11
N ILE A 633 -19.72 -16.26 -21.50
CA ILE A 633 -20.66 -15.36 -22.17
C ILE A 633 -20.01 -14.01 -22.51
N ASN A 634 -20.08 -13.62 -23.79
CA ASN A 634 -19.75 -12.27 -24.24
C ASN A 634 -21.00 -11.39 -24.14
N LEU A 635 -21.02 -10.45 -23.19
CA LEU A 635 -22.17 -9.57 -22.94
C LEU A 635 -22.07 -8.25 -23.69
N GLY A 636 -23.22 -7.74 -24.14
CA GLY A 636 -23.29 -6.51 -24.92
C GLY A 636 -23.09 -6.74 -26.42
N PRO A 637 -22.60 -5.73 -27.16
CA PRO A 637 -22.28 -5.86 -28.57
C PRO A 637 -21.27 -6.99 -28.82
N GLN A 638 -21.49 -7.79 -29.87
CA GLN A 638 -20.56 -8.88 -30.21
C GLN A 638 -19.39 -8.41 -31.07
N ASP A 639 -19.61 -7.37 -31.88
CA ASP A 639 -18.66 -6.78 -32.81
C ASP A 639 -19.11 -5.35 -33.20
N ASP A 640 -18.35 -4.71 -34.09
CA ASP A 640 -18.72 -3.43 -34.71
C ASP A 640 -20.09 -3.44 -35.43
N THR A 641 -20.66 -4.61 -35.79
CA THR A 641 -21.87 -4.68 -36.61
C THR A 641 -23.06 -4.05 -35.88
N TRP A 642 -23.09 -4.13 -34.54
CA TRP A 642 -24.05 -3.37 -33.72
C TRP A 642 -24.01 -1.85 -34.01
N GLN A 643 -22.81 -1.26 -34.02
CA GLN A 643 -22.62 0.18 -34.29
C GLN A 643 -22.85 0.52 -35.77
N LYS A 644 -22.38 -0.33 -36.69
CA LYS A 644 -22.52 -0.16 -38.16
C LYS A 644 -23.97 -0.24 -38.62
N LEU A 645 -24.82 -1.01 -37.92
CA LEU A 645 -26.28 -1.05 -38.12
C LEU A 645 -27.02 0.08 -37.38
N GLY A 646 -26.33 0.94 -36.64
CA GLY A 646 -26.93 2.11 -35.98
C GLY A 646 -27.84 1.78 -34.79
N PHE A 647 -27.71 0.61 -34.18
CA PHE A 647 -28.46 0.25 -32.98
C PHE A 647 -27.96 1.01 -31.75
N ARG A 648 -28.88 1.37 -30.85
CA ARG A 648 -28.58 1.90 -29.50
C ARG A 648 -29.48 1.29 -28.44
N THR A 649 -28.94 1.10 -27.24
CA THR A 649 -29.70 0.69 -26.05
C THR A 649 -30.34 1.93 -25.41
N LEU A 650 -31.67 2.04 -25.46
CA LEU A 650 -32.40 3.19 -24.89
C LEU A 650 -32.95 2.91 -23.49
N SER A 651 -33.13 1.63 -23.16
CA SER A 651 -33.29 1.16 -21.79
C SER A 651 -32.17 0.16 -21.47
N HIS A 652 -31.74 0.10 -20.21
CA HIS A 652 -30.80 -0.92 -19.73
C HIS A 652 -29.51 -0.99 -20.60
N PRO A 653 -28.67 0.06 -20.58
CA PRO A 653 -27.39 0.06 -21.31
C PRO A 653 -26.40 -0.96 -20.74
N ASP A 654 -26.55 -1.34 -19.46
CA ASP A 654 -25.90 -2.50 -18.87
C ASP A 654 -26.58 -3.79 -19.39
N PRO A 655 -25.86 -4.68 -20.10
CA PRO A 655 -26.42 -5.93 -20.62
C PRO A 655 -26.78 -6.95 -19.52
N LEU A 656 -26.37 -6.75 -18.27
CA LEU A 656 -26.85 -7.53 -17.12
C LEU A 656 -28.11 -6.87 -16.51
N VAL A 657 -29.28 -7.34 -16.95
CA VAL A 657 -30.58 -6.81 -16.51
C VAL A 657 -31.08 -7.56 -15.28
N ARG A 658 -31.14 -6.88 -14.12
CA ARG A 658 -31.77 -7.43 -12.90
C ARG A 658 -33.27 -7.11 -12.89
N VAL A 659 -34.12 -8.13 -12.91
CA VAL A 659 -35.58 -7.94 -12.91
C VAL A 659 -36.03 -7.43 -11.54
N ARG A 660 -36.87 -6.38 -11.53
CA ARG A 660 -37.33 -5.73 -10.30
C ARG A 660 -38.37 -6.60 -9.58
N THR A 661 -38.37 -6.59 -8.24
CA THR A 661 -39.34 -7.34 -7.42
C THR A 661 -40.41 -6.48 -6.74
N ALA A 662 -40.26 -5.15 -6.74
CA ALA A 662 -41.21 -4.23 -6.12
C ALA A 662 -42.61 -4.29 -6.78
N GLY A 663 -43.66 -4.26 -5.94
CA GLY A 663 -45.06 -4.48 -6.36
C GLY A 663 -45.61 -3.44 -7.36
N ARG A 664 -46.40 -3.94 -8.33
CA ARG A 664 -46.91 -3.22 -9.52
C ARG A 664 -47.67 -1.91 -9.23
N THR A 665 -48.29 -1.77 -8.05
CA THR A 665 -49.09 -0.59 -7.67
C THR A 665 -48.28 0.68 -7.42
N GLY A 666 -46.97 0.57 -7.15
CA GLY A 666 -46.09 1.73 -6.98
C GLY A 666 -45.59 2.33 -8.30
N SER A 667 -45.29 1.48 -9.29
CA SER A 667 -44.63 1.87 -10.54
C SER A 667 -45.55 2.61 -11.51
N GLU A 668 -46.82 2.22 -11.65
CA GLU A 668 -47.79 2.94 -12.50
C GLU A 668 -47.98 4.40 -12.07
N ARG A 669 -47.94 4.69 -10.76
CA ARG A 669 -48.10 6.04 -10.22
C ARG A 669 -46.89 6.94 -10.48
N LEU A 670 -45.69 6.39 -10.60
CA LEU A 670 -44.51 7.15 -10.99
C LEU A 670 -44.49 7.46 -12.49
N LEU A 671 -44.88 6.50 -13.34
CA LEU A 671 -44.89 6.67 -14.80
C LEU A 671 -46.04 7.56 -15.32
N ARG A 672 -47.12 7.75 -14.55
CA ARG A 672 -48.24 8.65 -14.93
C ARG A 672 -48.09 10.12 -14.47
N LEU A 673 -47.01 10.50 -13.79
CA LEU A 673 -46.80 11.88 -13.30
C LEU A 673 -46.27 12.81 -14.39
N LYS A 674 -47.17 13.32 -15.25
CA LYS A 674 -46.88 14.19 -16.41
C LYS A 674 -46.21 15.56 -16.13
N ASN A 675 -45.75 15.87 -14.91
CA ASN A 675 -45.18 17.19 -14.59
C ASN A 675 -44.08 17.17 -13.51
N LYS A 676 -42.93 17.78 -13.82
CA LYS A 676 -41.73 17.85 -12.94
C LYS A 676 -41.99 18.52 -11.59
N SER A 677 -42.94 19.46 -11.52
CA SER A 677 -43.27 20.21 -10.30
C SER A 677 -43.74 19.31 -9.16
N HIS A 678 -44.62 18.34 -9.43
CA HIS A 678 -45.15 17.43 -8.40
C HIS A 678 -44.10 16.46 -7.84
N LEU A 679 -43.05 16.14 -8.61
CA LEU A 679 -41.95 15.29 -8.16
C LEU A 679 -41.06 16.03 -7.15
N LEU A 680 -40.73 17.29 -7.41
CA LEU A 680 -39.97 18.16 -6.50
C LEU A 680 -40.77 18.49 -5.23
N GLN A 681 -42.04 18.88 -5.38
CA GLN A 681 -42.87 19.33 -4.26
C GLN A 681 -43.11 18.25 -3.19
N ARG A 682 -43.07 16.95 -3.57
CA ARG A 682 -43.19 15.85 -2.62
C ARG A 682 -41.87 15.49 -1.90
N PHE A 683 -40.71 15.88 -2.44
CA PHE A 683 -39.40 15.65 -1.81
C PHE A 683 -38.94 16.83 -0.94
N MET A 684 -39.36 18.05 -1.25
CA MET A 684 -39.07 19.23 -0.42
C MET A 684 -39.91 19.29 0.88
N GLY A 685 -40.88 18.39 1.06
CA GLY A 685 -41.81 18.37 2.19
C GLY A 685 -41.29 17.72 3.49
N SER A 686 -39.98 17.44 3.62
CA SER A 686 -39.44 16.71 4.78
C SER A 686 -38.04 17.18 5.24
N GLN A 687 -37.89 18.47 5.55
CA GLN A 687 -36.88 18.93 6.52
C GLN A 687 -37.51 19.95 7.46
N GLY A 688 -37.58 19.62 8.75
CA GLY A 688 -38.22 20.48 9.76
C GLY A 688 -38.27 19.90 11.17
N LEU A 689 -37.32 20.36 11.99
CA LEU A 689 -37.36 20.45 13.47
C LEU A 689 -36.99 19.23 14.33
N GLN A 690 -36.52 19.58 15.54
CA GLN A 690 -35.99 18.74 16.62
C GLN A 690 -37.07 18.39 17.66
N PRO A 691 -36.84 17.40 18.54
CA PRO A 691 -37.81 17.01 19.57
C PRO A 691 -37.84 17.98 20.75
N GLN A 692 -39.04 18.26 21.27
CA GLN A 692 -39.28 18.80 22.61
C GLN A 692 -40.47 18.10 23.30
N VAL A 693 -40.69 18.44 24.57
CA VAL A 693 -41.43 17.65 25.58
C VAL A 693 -42.90 18.11 25.70
N ALA A 694 -43.68 17.38 26.50
CA ALA A 694 -45.06 17.61 26.98
C ALA A 694 -45.42 19.09 27.30
N ASP A 695 -46.69 19.51 27.46
CA ASP A 695 -47.75 18.80 28.21
C ASP A 695 -49.20 19.35 27.99
N GLU A 696 -50.17 18.67 28.63
CA GLU A 696 -51.52 19.09 29.10
C GLU A 696 -52.65 19.63 28.17
N ALA A 697 -53.88 19.21 28.58
CA ALA A 697 -55.19 19.90 28.53
C ALA A 697 -56.01 20.08 27.22
N ALA A 698 -57.08 19.27 27.11
CA ALA A 698 -58.53 19.61 27.03
C ALA A 698 -59.04 20.78 26.11
N THR A 699 -60.25 20.80 25.52
CA THR A 699 -61.55 20.11 25.71
C THR A 699 -62.31 20.03 24.37
N GLY A 700 -63.34 19.17 24.24
CA GLY A 700 -64.31 19.22 23.13
C GLY A 700 -65.16 17.94 23.02
N GLU A 701 -66.49 18.08 22.92
CA GLU A 701 -67.43 16.95 23.00
C GLU A 701 -67.86 16.36 21.64
N GLU A 702 -68.42 15.15 21.73
CA GLU A 702 -68.98 14.26 20.69
C GLU A 702 -70.28 14.85 20.05
N PRO A 703 -70.85 14.30 18.93
CA PRO A 703 -71.44 12.95 18.95
C PRO A 703 -71.49 12.09 17.66
N GLU A 704 -71.46 10.77 17.91
CA GLU A 704 -72.28 9.68 17.33
C GLU A 704 -72.27 9.22 15.84
N ALA A 705 -72.33 7.87 15.75
CA ALA A 705 -73.10 7.03 14.82
C ALA A 705 -72.65 6.81 13.35
N ALA A 706 -71.94 5.68 13.16
CA ALA A 706 -72.24 4.70 12.11
C ALA A 706 -71.99 3.26 12.65
N GLN A 707 -72.67 2.25 12.10
CA GLN A 707 -72.77 0.91 12.72
C GLN A 707 -71.81 -0.14 12.13
N LYS A 708 -71.63 -1.25 12.86
CA LYS A 708 -71.03 -2.49 12.33
C LYS A 708 -71.96 -3.15 11.29
N SER A 709 -71.40 -3.74 10.24
CA SER A 709 -71.92 -4.97 9.64
C SER A 709 -70.86 -5.69 8.79
N ASP A 710 -70.64 -6.94 9.18
CA ASP A 710 -70.34 -8.13 8.35
C ASP A 710 -69.07 -8.22 7.49
N ASP A 711 -68.30 -9.28 7.77
CA ASP A 711 -67.39 -9.93 6.83
C ASP A 711 -68.14 -10.41 5.57
N ALA A 712 -67.61 -10.06 4.40
CA ALA A 712 -67.94 -10.72 3.15
C ALA A 712 -66.63 -11.10 2.43
N PRO A 713 -66.43 -12.37 2.03
CA PRO A 713 -65.23 -12.76 1.31
C PRO A 713 -65.25 -12.11 -0.08
N VAL A 714 -64.33 -11.17 -0.33
CA VAL A 714 -64.11 -10.61 -1.68
C VAL A 714 -63.50 -11.70 -2.55
N ASN A 715 -64.38 -12.49 -3.15
CA ASN A 715 -64.06 -13.54 -4.10
C ASN A 715 -63.54 -12.89 -5.39
N MET A 716 -62.24 -12.58 -5.43
CA MET A 716 -61.60 -12.03 -6.63
C MET A 716 -61.61 -13.09 -7.73
N GLU A 717 -62.48 -12.91 -8.72
CA GLU A 717 -62.26 -13.50 -10.04
C GLU A 717 -60.87 -13.09 -10.53
N PRO A 718 -60.10 -13.98 -11.19
CA PRO A 718 -58.80 -13.63 -11.75
C PRO A 718 -58.98 -12.59 -12.86
N GLY A 719 -58.82 -11.32 -12.51
CA GLY A 719 -58.90 -10.21 -13.45
C GLY A 719 -57.95 -10.43 -14.61
N LYS A 720 -58.51 -10.51 -15.83
CA LYS A 720 -57.75 -10.87 -17.04
C LYS A 720 -56.50 -10.00 -17.15
N ILE A 721 -55.34 -10.65 -17.10
CA ILE A 721 -54.06 -10.03 -17.36
C ILE A 721 -54.08 -9.52 -18.81
N ASP A 722 -53.59 -8.30 -19.02
CA ASP A 722 -53.52 -7.72 -20.35
C ASP A 722 -52.66 -8.58 -21.29
N ARG A 723 -53.07 -8.72 -22.56
CA ARG A 723 -52.37 -9.57 -23.55
C ARG A 723 -50.93 -9.13 -23.75
N GLU A 724 -50.61 -7.86 -23.46
CA GLU A 724 -49.28 -7.26 -23.59
C GLU A 724 -48.54 -7.12 -22.25
N ALA A 725 -49.13 -7.58 -21.14
CA ALA A 725 -48.48 -7.51 -19.83
C ALA A 725 -47.17 -8.30 -19.80
N CYS A 726 -46.12 -7.64 -19.33
CA CYS A 726 -44.74 -8.14 -19.27
C CYS A 726 -44.08 -7.76 -17.94
N ASP A 727 -43.07 -8.53 -17.53
CA ASP A 727 -42.29 -8.33 -16.30
C ASP A 727 -41.11 -7.38 -16.53
N LEU A 728 -40.63 -7.30 -17.78
CA LEU A 728 -39.52 -6.49 -18.24
C LEU A 728 -39.82 -5.99 -19.68
N VAL A 729 -39.41 -4.75 -19.98
CA VAL A 729 -39.35 -4.22 -21.34
C VAL A 729 -37.91 -3.75 -21.61
N ILE A 730 -37.34 -4.17 -22.72
CA ILE A 730 -36.08 -3.63 -23.25
C ILE A 730 -36.39 -2.80 -24.50
N ILE A 731 -35.96 -1.54 -24.52
CA ILE A 731 -36.17 -0.58 -25.59
C ILE A 731 -34.86 -0.35 -26.35
N LEU A 732 -34.89 -0.56 -27.66
CA LEU A 732 -33.77 -0.33 -28.58
C LEU A 732 -34.14 0.81 -29.54
N GLY A 733 -33.16 1.68 -29.85
CA GLY A 733 -33.26 2.71 -30.88
C GLY A 733 -32.56 2.28 -32.16
N MET A 734 -33.13 2.66 -33.30
CA MET A 734 -32.61 2.36 -34.64
C MET A 734 -32.65 3.62 -35.54
N SER A 735 -31.71 3.70 -36.48
CA SER A 735 -31.63 4.76 -37.48
C SER A 735 -32.38 4.40 -38.77
N GLU A 736 -33.06 5.36 -39.39
CA GLU A 736 -33.84 5.18 -40.64
C GLU A 736 -33.02 4.80 -41.87
N VAL A 737 -31.68 4.95 -41.81
CA VAL A 737 -30.79 4.86 -42.96
C VAL A 737 -30.78 3.46 -43.61
N GLN A 738 -31.16 2.40 -42.89
CA GLN A 738 -31.26 1.04 -43.45
C GLN A 738 -32.49 0.29 -42.90
N LYS A 739 -33.18 -0.45 -43.78
CA LYS A 739 -34.17 -1.45 -43.36
C LYS A 739 -33.44 -2.68 -42.83
N ILE A 740 -33.57 -2.94 -41.52
CA ILE A 740 -32.90 -4.04 -40.84
C ILE A 740 -33.92 -5.11 -40.45
N CYS A 741 -33.59 -6.38 -40.69
CA CYS A 741 -34.26 -7.52 -40.09
C CYS A 741 -33.62 -7.79 -38.72
N LEU A 742 -34.41 -7.72 -37.64
CA LEU A 742 -34.00 -8.04 -36.27
C LEU A 742 -34.79 -9.26 -35.79
N ILE A 743 -34.09 -10.30 -35.36
CA ILE A 743 -34.65 -11.50 -34.73
C ILE A 743 -34.14 -11.56 -33.28
N SER A 744 -35.03 -11.86 -32.35
CA SER A 744 -34.73 -11.95 -30.92
C SER A 744 -35.13 -13.32 -30.36
N GLN A 745 -34.23 -13.94 -29.60
CA GLN A 745 -34.38 -15.27 -29.00
C GLN A 745 -34.14 -15.20 -27.49
N LEU A 746 -34.99 -15.85 -26.69
CA LEU A 746 -34.88 -15.91 -25.23
C LEU A 746 -34.62 -17.35 -24.79
N VAL A 747 -33.58 -17.57 -23.99
CA VAL A 747 -33.09 -18.91 -23.59
C VAL A 747 -32.86 -18.96 -22.09
N ASP A 748 -33.44 -19.93 -21.38
CA ASP A 748 -33.13 -20.19 -19.97
C ASP A 748 -31.81 -20.96 -19.88
N ILE A 749 -30.89 -20.48 -19.05
CA ILE A 749 -29.55 -21.05 -18.89
C ILE A 749 -29.28 -21.61 -17.49
N SER A 750 -30.32 -21.69 -16.66
CA SER A 750 -30.23 -22.06 -15.24
C SER A 750 -30.08 -23.56 -15.00
N GLY A 751 -30.65 -24.37 -15.91
CA GLY A 751 -30.68 -25.83 -15.83
C GLY A 751 -29.38 -26.50 -16.30
N GLU A 752 -29.42 -27.83 -16.42
CA GLU A 752 -28.29 -28.59 -16.98
C GLU A 752 -28.14 -28.32 -18.49
N GLU A 753 -29.26 -28.26 -19.22
CA GLU A 753 -29.32 -27.88 -20.65
C GLU A 753 -29.76 -26.40 -20.81
N GLU A 754 -29.72 -25.86 -22.03
CA GLU A 754 -30.27 -24.54 -22.37
C GLU A 754 -31.68 -24.69 -22.98
N GLU A 755 -32.70 -24.06 -22.40
CA GLU A 755 -34.11 -24.20 -22.82
C GLU A 755 -34.55 -22.98 -23.66
N ASP A 756 -34.99 -23.17 -24.91
CA ASP A 756 -35.57 -22.06 -25.70
C ASP A 756 -36.96 -21.69 -25.16
N VAL A 757 -37.07 -20.46 -24.64
CA VAL A 757 -38.29 -19.88 -24.07
C VAL A 757 -38.73 -18.64 -24.84
N THR A 758 -38.42 -18.54 -26.13
CA THR A 758 -38.75 -17.41 -27.02
C THR A 758 -40.26 -17.16 -27.20
N GLY A 759 -41.11 -18.08 -26.72
CA GLY A 759 -42.54 -17.86 -26.53
C GLY A 759 -42.91 -16.81 -25.49
N TYR A 760 -42.04 -16.57 -24.51
CA TYR A 760 -42.20 -15.57 -23.44
C TYR A 760 -41.62 -14.19 -23.81
N LEU A 761 -41.21 -14.00 -25.08
CA LEU A 761 -40.65 -12.78 -25.64
C LEU A 761 -41.50 -12.26 -26.80
N LEU A 762 -41.97 -11.02 -26.74
CA LEU A 762 -42.72 -10.36 -27.81
C LEU A 762 -41.99 -9.10 -28.29
N GLN A 763 -41.65 -9.07 -29.57
CA GLN A 763 -40.97 -7.95 -30.23
C GLN A 763 -42.00 -7.09 -30.97
N LYS A 764 -42.08 -5.80 -30.64
CA LYS A 764 -42.90 -4.80 -31.31
C LYS A 764 -42.04 -3.63 -31.81
N ALA A 765 -42.35 -3.14 -33.00
CA ALA A 765 -41.72 -1.95 -33.57
C ALA A 765 -42.69 -0.78 -33.47
N ASN A 766 -42.24 0.33 -32.88
CA ASN A 766 -43.01 1.56 -32.73
C ASN A 766 -42.31 2.68 -33.53
N THR A 767 -43.09 3.45 -34.26
CA THR A 767 -42.69 4.78 -34.74
C THR A 767 -42.79 5.79 -33.60
N LEU A 768 -41.93 6.81 -33.59
CA LEU A 768 -42.12 7.97 -32.71
C LEU A 768 -43.37 8.74 -33.16
N GLU A 769 -44.21 9.14 -32.20
CA GLU A 769 -45.19 10.20 -32.38
C GLU A 769 -44.57 11.52 -31.86
N ASP A 770 -44.79 12.64 -32.56
CA ASP A 770 -44.02 13.89 -32.41
C ASP A 770 -44.08 14.58 -31.02
N ASP A 771 -44.92 14.11 -30.08
CA ASP A 771 -45.30 14.81 -28.85
C ASP A 771 -44.90 14.11 -27.52
N GLU A 772 -44.18 12.97 -27.55
CA GLU A 772 -43.71 12.31 -26.32
C GLU A 772 -42.43 12.98 -25.74
N PRO A 773 -42.44 13.42 -24.46
CA PRO A 773 -41.28 14.09 -23.84
C PRO A 773 -40.17 13.09 -23.48
N GLN A 774 -39.22 12.90 -24.39
CA GLN A 774 -38.11 11.96 -24.28
C GLN A 774 -37.36 12.00 -22.93
N ALA A 775 -37.26 10.84 -22.29
CA ALA A 775 -36.62 10.65 -20.99
C ALA A 775 -35.09 10.49 -21.12
N GLY A 776 -34.40 11.62 -21.33
CA GLY A 776 -33.03 11.82 -20.85
C GLY A 776 -31.89 11.04 -21.53
N ASP A 777 -31.43 11.53 -22.69
CA ASP A 777 -29.99 11.65 -22.91
C ASP A 777 -29.65 12.94 -23.68
N ARG A 778 -28.59 13.63 -23.25
CA ARG A 778 -28.00 14.83 -23.86
C ARG A 778 -26.52 15.01 -23.47
N SER A 779 -25.71 13.95 -23.42
CA SER A 779 -24.24 14.12 -23.29
C SER A 779 -23.34 13.03 -23.90
N SER A 780 -23.81 12.28 -24.91
CA SER A 780 -22.88 11.54 -25.79
C SER A 780 -22.22 12.48 -26.80
N THR A 781 -20.91 12.33 -27.02
CA THR A 781 -20.14 13.09 -28.02
C THR A 781 -20.28 12.54 -29.44
N LEU A 782 -20.89 11.36 -29.62
CA LEU A 782 -21.05 10.70 -30.92
C LEU A 782 -22.46 10.89 -31.49
N SER A 783 -22.53 11.79 -32.49
CA SER A 783 -23.66 12.10 -33.40
C SER A 783 -24.89 12.77 -32.77
N ARG A 784 -25.62 13.53 -33.60
CA ARG A 784 -26.77 14.37 -33.21
C ARG A 784 -28.13 13.71 -33.44
N ASP A 785 -28.12 12.47 -33.89
CA ASP A 785 -29.24 11.90 -34.64
C ASP A 785 -30.21 11.19 -33.69
N ILE A 786 -31.44 11.70 -33.67
CA ILE A 786 -32.55 11.10 -32.91
C ILE A 786 -32.91 9.76 -33.58
N PRO A 787 -33.07 8.65 -32.84
CA PRO A 787 -33.41 7.36 -33.43
C PRO A 787 -34.84 7.41 -34.00
N SER A 788 -34.98 7.27 -35.32
CA SER A 788 -36.27 7.34 -36.02
C SER A 788 -37.24 6.19 -35.67
N GLN A 789 -36.72 5.05 -35.26
CA GLN A 789 -37.52 3.85 -34.96
C GLN A 789 -37.16 3.29 -33.58
N LEU A 790 -38.18 2.85 -32.84
CA LEU A 790 -38.06 2.15 -31.57
C LEU A 790 -38.44 0.67 -31.73
N VAL A 791 -37.72 -0.22 -31.05
CA VAL A 791 -38.11 -1.62 -30.87
C VAL A 791 -38.26 -1.92 -29.39
N ASN A 792 -39.47 -2.33 -29.01
CA ASN A 792 -39.81 -2.79 -27.67
C ASN A 792 -39.77 -4.32 -27.64
N LEU A 793 -38.93 -4.87 -26.76
CA LEU A 793 -38.85 -6.29 -26.44
C LEU A 793 -39.55 -6.51 -25.10
N LEU A 794 -40.80 -6.94 -25.15
CA LEU A 794 -41.65 -7.24 -24.00
C LEU A 794 -41.35 -8.67 -23.53
N ILE A 795 -41.00 -8.85 -22.26
CA ILE A 795 -40.53 -10.12 -21.71
C ILE A 795 -41.39 -10.50 -20.50
N ARG A 796 -41.97 -11.69 -20.55
CA ARG A 796 -42.57 -12.38 -19.40
C ARG A 796 -41.51 -13.30 -18.80
N ILE A 797 -41.36 -13.33 -17.48
CA ILE A 797 -40.38 -14.22 -16.83
C ILE A 797 -41.04 -15.58 -16.53
N PRO A 798 -40.55 -16.71 -17.09
CA PRO A 798 -41.14 -18.03 -16.85
C PRO A 798 -41.06 -18.47 -15.39
N LYS A 799 -39.86 -18.39 -14.78
CA LYS A 799 -39.59 -18.80 -13.40
C LYS A 799 -38.63 -17.82 -12.70
N GLY A 800 -38.79 -17.68 -11.38
CA GLY A 800 -37.90 -16.89 -10.53
C GLY A 800 -36.74 -17.71 -9.99
N GLY A 801 -35.61 -17.06 -9.69
CA GLY A 801 -34.36 -17.74 -9.32
C GLY A 801 -33.62 -18.29 -10.53
N SER A 802 -33.69 -17.60 -11.66
CA SER A 802 -33.22 -18.10 -12.96
C SER A 802 -32.56 -17.01 -13.78
N PHE A 803 -31.66 -17.43 -14.67
CA PHE A 803 -30.92 -16.57 -15.58
C PHE A 803 -31.35 -16.86 -17.02
N TYR A 804 -31.64 -15.81 -17.78
CA TYR A 804 -32.01 -15.91 -19.19
C TYR A 804 -31.03 -15.16 -20.07
N LYS A 805 -30.58 -15.79 -21.16
CA LYS A 805 -29.92 -15.07 -22.26
C LYS A 805 -30.98 -14.53 -23.21
N LEU A 806 -30.83 -13.29 -23.64
CA LEU A 806 -31.57 -12.70 -24.75
C LEU A 806 -30.57 -12.39 -25.86
N TYR A 807 -30.61 -13.20 -26.92
CA TYR A 807 -29.77 -13.07 -28.10
C TYR A 807 -30.48 -12.20 -29.13
N LEU A 808 -29.76 -11.23 -29.72
CA LEU A 808 -30.25 -10.36 -30.79
C LEU A 808 -29.44 -10.57 -32.05
N TYR A 809 -30.11 -11.00 -33.13
CA TYR A 809 -29.54 -11.27 -34.44
C TYR A 809 -30.04 -10.25 -35.45
N ALA A 810 -29.17 -9.62 -36.24
CA ALA A 810 -29.59 -8.56 -37.17
C ALA A 810 -28.84 -8.54 -38.51
N VAL A 811 -29.56 -8.19 -39.59
CA VAL A 811 -28.99 -8.07 -40.95
C VAL A 811 -29.75 -7.01 -41.78
N PRO A 812 -29.10 -6.22 -42.67
CA PRO A 812 -29.80 -5.36 -43.61
C PRO A 812 -30.65 -6.16 -44.60
N MET A 813 -31.90 -5.76 -44.83
CA MET A 813 -32.83 -6.43 -45.77
C MET A 813 -32.37 -6.40 -47.23
N GLU A 814 -31.42 -5.54 -47.58
CA GLU A 814 -30.84 -5.45 -48.92
C GLU A 814 -29.83 -6.58 -49.19
N GLN A 815 -29.38 -7.29 -48.15
CA GLN A 815 -28.56 -8.49 -48.27
C GLN A 815 -29.44 -9.73 -48.41
N ASN A 816 -29.18 -10.54 -49.43
CA ASN A 816 -29.99 -11.72 -49.75
C ASN A 816 -29.85 -12.77 -48.63
N ILE A 817 -30.95 -13.10 -47.94
CA ILE A 817 -30.98 -13.85 -46.67
C ILE A 817 -30.81 -15.38 -46.90
N ALA A 818 -29.74 -15.75 -47.61
CA ALA A 818 -29.39 -17.13 -47.96
C ALA A 818 -28.37 -17.76 -47.00
N GLY A 819 -28.00 -17.08 -45.91
CA GLY A 819 -27.04 -17.52 -44.90
C GLY A 819 -27.49 -17.21 -43.47
N SER A 820 -26.66 -17.57 -42.49
CA SER A 820 -26.94 -17.28 -41.08
C SER A 820 -26.97 -15.77 -40.83
N ILE A 821 -27.98 -15.30 -40.10
CA ILE A 821 -28.03 -13.93 -39.59
C ILE A 821 -27.02 -13.83 -38.43
N PRO A 822 -26.16 -12.79 -38.38
CA PRO A 822 -25.15 -12.67 -37.34
C PRO A 822 -25.77 -12.25 -35.99
N LEU A 823 -25.20 -12.75 -34.90
CA LEU A 823 -25.49 -12.30 -33.54
C LEU A 823 -24.81 -10.95 -33.32
N VAL A 824 -25.58 -9.90 -33.03
CA VAL A 824 -25.05 -8.53 -32.86
C VAL A 824 -24.99 -8.09 -31.40
N PHE A 825 -25.83 -8.63 -30.52
CA PHE A 825 -25.86 -8.27 -29.10
C PHE A 825 -26.38 -9.41 -28.21
N THR A 826 -25.85 -9.53 -27.00
CA THR A 826 -26.32 -10.49 -25.98
C THR A 826 -26.62 -9.81 -24.65
N TYR A 827 -27.86 -9.94 -24.20
CA TYR A 827 -28.30 -9.57 -22.84
C TYR A 827 -28.32 -10.81 -21.93
N LEU A 828 -28.12 -10.59 -20.62
CA LEU A 828 -28.30 -11.57 -19.56
C LEU A 828 -29.24 -11.03 -18.50
N ILE A 829 -30.28 -11.77 -18.17
CA ILE A 829 -31.37 -11.35 -17.30
C ILE A 829 -31.32 -12.18 -16.00
N ASP A 830 -30.94 -11.56 -14.87
CA ASP A 830 -30.98 -12.15 -13.51
C ASP A 830 -32.39 -11.91 -12.96
N ALA A 831 -33.23 -12.95 -12.97
CA ALA A 831 -34.58 -12.94 -12.44
C ALA A 831 -34.57 -13.51 -11.01
N PRO A 832 -34.52 -12.68 -9.94
CA PRO A 832 -34.43 -13.16 -8.57
C PRO A 832 -35.69 -13.93 -8.13
N LEU A 833 -35.55 -14.78 -7.11
CA LEU A 833 -36.71 -15.35 -6.41
C LEU A 833 -37.51 -14.22 -5.74
N ARG A 834 -38.82 -14.21 -5.97
CA ARG A 834 -39.79 -13.39 -5.22
C ARG A 834 -40.29 -14.26 -4.06
N LEU A 835 -39.94 -13.90 -2.83
CA LEU A 835 -40.15 -14.73 -1.63
C LEU A 835 -41.02 -14.03 -0.57
N SER A 836 -41.25 -12.72 -0.70
CA SER A 836 -42.12 -11.97 0.19
C SER A 836 -43.57 -12.04 -0.28
N ALA A 837 -44.52 -12.16 0.66
CA ALA A 837 -45.97 -12.07 0.37
C ALA A 837 -46.42 -10.71 -0.20
N VAL A 838 -45.53 -9.71 -0.23
CA VAL A 838 -45.75 -8.38 -0.85
C VAL A 838 -45.31 -8.35 -2.31
N GLU A 839 -44.52 -9.33 -2.77
CA GLU A 839 -44.00 -9.42 -4.13
C GLU A 839 -44.95 -10.25 -5.00
N SER A 840 -45.61 -9.61 -5.98
CA SER A 840 -46.47 -10.33 -6.94
C SER A 840 -45.64 -11.33 -7.75
N PRO A 841 -46.12 -12.56 -8.02
CA PRO A 841 -45.41 -13.52 -8.87
C PRO A 841 -45.11 -12.97 -10.27
N TYR A 842 -44.18 -13.59 -10.99
CA TYR A 842 -43.88 -13.22 -12.37
C TYR A 842 -45.06 -13.52 -13.30
N ILE A 843 -45.27 -12.69 -14.32
CA ILE A 843 -46.41 -12.81 -15.23
C ILE A 843 -46.27 -14.08 -16.08
N GLY A 844 -45.06 -14.44 -16.50
CA GLY A 844 -44.84 -15.71 -17.21
C GLY A 844 -45.19 -16.94 -16.37
N THR A 845 -45.02 -16.87 -15.05
CA THR A 845 -45.43 -17.94 -14.11
C THR A 845 -46.96 -18.02 -13.91
N ILE A 846 -47.72 -16.95 -14.20
CA ILE A 846 -49.18 -16.90 -14.04
C ILE A 846 -49.92 -17.13 -15.37
N ASP A 847 -49.44 -16.50 -16.44
CA ASP A 847 -50.16 -16.30 -17.72
C ASP A 847 -49.41 -16.90 -18.92
N GLY A 848 -48.24 -17.51 -18.70
CA GLY A 848 -47.51 -18.29 -19.71
C GLY A 848 -46.89 -17.49 -20.86
N GLU A 849 -46.60 -18.21 -21.95
CA GLU A 849 -46.16 -17.64 -23.24
C GLU A 849 -47.13 -16.56 -23.74
N PHE A 850 -46.66 -15.61 -24.57
CA PHE A 850 -47.56 -14.64 -25.18
C PHE A 850 -48.57 -15.32 -26.13
N PRO A 851 -49.88 -15.01 -26.05
CA PRO A 851 -50.89 -15.62 -26.92
C PRO A 851 -50.56 -15.53 -28.42
N GLU A 852 -49.99 -14.41 -28.87
CA GLU A 852 -49.57 -14.24 -30.27
C GLU A 852 -48.50 -15.24 -30.74
N LYS A 853 -47.64 -15.73 -29.83
CA LYS A 853 -46.62 -16.75 -30.13
C LYS A 853 -47.26 -18.13 -30.24
N ILE A 854 -48.22 -18.44 -29.35
CA ILE A 854 -49.00 -19.68 -29.37
C ILE A 854 -49.85 -19.75 -30.65
N GLU A 855 -50.58 -18.69 -30.97
CA GLU A 855 -51.40 -18.54 -32.18
C GLU A 855 -50.55 -18.72 -33.45
N LYS A 856 -49.34 -18.12 -33.51
CA LYS A 856 -48.41 -18.29 -34.64
C LYS A 856 -47.83 -19.71 -34.72
N ARG A 857 -47.50 -20.36 -33.59
CA ARG A 857 -46.99 -21.75 -33.56
C ARG A 857 -48.06 -22.71 -34.09
N GLN A 858 -49.29 -22.60 -33.61
CA GLN A 858 -50.43 -23.41 -34.06
C GLN A 858 -50.75 -23.18 -35.56
N ALA A 859 -50.69 -21.93 -36.04
CA ALA A 859 -50.88 -21.64 -37.46
C ALA A 859 -49.77 -22.24 -38.34
N ALA A 860 -48.51 -22.25 -37.87
CA ALA A 860 -47.41 -22.89 -38.57
C ALA A 860 -47.55 -24.43 -38.59
N GLU A 861 -47.90 -25.04 -37.45
CA GLU A 861 -48.19 -26.48 -37.34
C GLU A 861 -49.33 -26.89 -38.27
N GLN A 862 -50.42 -26.12 -38.33
CA GLN A 862 -51.53 -26.35 -39.27
C GLN A 862 -51.10 -26.17 -40.74
N ALA A 863 -50.22 -25.20 -41.04
CA ALA A 863 -49.68 -24.99 -42.39
C ALA A 863 -48.66 -26.06 -42.83
N VAL A 864 -48.06 -26.79 -41.89
CA VAL A 864 -47.25 -27.99 -42.15
C VAL A 864 -48.13 -29.22 -42.30
N ALA A 865 -49.10 -29.42 -41.39
CA ALA A 865 -50.05 -30.53 -41.45
C ALA A 865 -50.99 -30.47 -42.68
N GLY A 866 -51.23 -29.28 -43.24
CA GLY A 866 -51.92 -29.07 -44.51
C GLY A 866 -51.04 -29.18 -45.77
N LYS A 867 -49.77 -29.59 -45.62
CA LYS A 867 -48.81 -29.84 -46.71
C LYS A 867 -48.23 -31.26 -46.71
N ALA A 868 -48.61 -32.08 -45.73
CA ALA A 868 -48.30 -33.51 -45.63
C ALA A 868 -49.49 -34.35 -46.10
#